data_AF-A0A962X8M5-F1
#
_entry.id   AF-A0A962X8M5-F1
#
_cell.length_a   1.000
_cell.length_b   1.000
_cell.length_c   1.000
_cell.angle_alpha   90.00
_cell.angle_beta   90.00
_cell.angle_gamma   90.00
#
_symmetry.space_group_name_H-M   'P 1'
#
loop_
_entity.id
_entity.type
_entity.pdbx_description
1 polymer ?
#
loop_
_entity_poly.entity_id
_entity_poly.type
_entity_poly.pdbx_seq_one_letter_code
_entity_poly.pdbx_strand_id
1 'polypeptide(L)'
;MSHEFSKSQIVLAITAAFGVATLAAAPDIAGATKASGTYVTGDFHNHTTCSDGSISMQKLVSKSTDKSDGTFGLDWFVQAGHGGNGNRNCTLVEDATLSTPAYPYVEGYGPQTRWQQTPAEVGGPIQPQGDVSGTAPNQNMWRWQSIQQYQYPLMEYLNADQNKPLFMGVESVVAGHEHTSMSVITGQMPAAIDNQTLPTSAGYTAIGNANGLAQWQYCFDRGNSDTSRGTDNNWDCSVPGSPNSASSDWNIAAMKLIPAGGTGTGERGHTKTLEGLKWMNKYHPDASYYVPAHLERAGPFNPDGNNGFNIEHLRNFNNTAPKVAFGFETQPGHGASDQRGEYTIRRNNISGVRYDSVGGTTWGGTGVYGAIIGGVWDALLGEGRNWWFFASSDWHNRGQFGPDDRRTSQDFYPGEYQRDFVMVRHDGKNGKNGKLTPQEIVDGLRSGNSFTSSGQIIDRLAFVACIGNPAPHGRSESAVEALALNAAMDNTDIDFEGCATMGEKLIAPKGKDVVVAIVVRDPAGTNYSPYSFNNPSLLQVGIEQPLNKPVLDHVDVIQGMVSSLPKQPGDVDYAGAWPDNWLDFTANPQVQPSLASVPPAAKNTTAALYMTFNEATWSTVKRDPEFKTMVFRIPAVQASQYVRLRGTNLPAGVPYETDANGNPLADLWTNAAAVAFKNSSSTEYSSDYFLRIPCTTSHSEDSQFDGCPDHLPDVNGQKMVAYDVAAWADLWFYSNPIYIEVAGSTMVAGVK
;
A
#
# COMPACT_ATOMS: atom_id res chain seq x y z
N MET A 1 41.29 60.17 37.09
CA MET A 1 39.92 59.64 37.11
C MET A 1 39.33 59.95 35.76
N SER A 2 39.21 58.90 34.94
CA SER A 2 39.31 58.95 33.48
C SER A 2 37.99 59.34 32.79
N HIS A 3 38.19 60.21 31.80
CA HIS A 3 37.25 61.00 31.01
C HIS A 3 36.28 60.23 30.09
N GLU A 4 35.16 60.90 29.81
CA GLU A 4 34.24 60.69 28.68
C GLU A 4 34.93 60.77 27.31
N PHE A 5 34.30 60.20 26.26
CA PHE A 5 34.29 60.53 24.79
C PHE A 5 33.84 59.25 24.03
N SER A 6 33.27 59.17 22.82
CA SER A 6 32.63 60.04 21.82
C SER A 6 32.13 59.12 20.66
N LYS A 7 31.23 59.66 19.83
CA LYS A 7 30.64 59.18 18.57
C LYS A 7 31.62 58.65 17.48
N SER A 8 31.12 57.69 16.69
CA SER A 8 31.15 57.49 15.21
C SER A 8 32.41 57.73 14.36
N GLN A 9 32.69 56.82 13.41
CA GLN A 9 33.18 57.06 12.01
C GLN A 9 33.26 55.69 11.26
N ILE A 10 32.56 55.42 10.15
CA ILE A 10 32.62 55.92 8.74
C ILE A 10 33.55 55.07 7.82
N VAL A 11 32.93 54.45 6.79
CA VAL A 11 33.41 54.16 5.40
C VAL A 11 34.46 53.04 5.22
N LEU A 12 34.53 52.23 4.17
CA LEU A 12 33.72 51.84 2.99
C LEU A 12 34.58 50.79 2.21
N ALA A 13 33.93 49.79 1.61
CA ALA A 13 34.30 48.98 0.44
C ALA A 13 35.73 48.40 0.26
N ILE A 14 35.80 47.08 0.08
CA ILE A 14 36.46 46.46 -1.09
C ILE A 14 35.61 45.27 -1.57
N THR A 15 35.22 45.33 -2.84
CA THR A 15 34.61 44.25 -3.63
C THR A 15 35.73 43.43 -4.28
N ALA A 16 35.73 42.09 -4.17
CA ALA A 16 36.18 41.17 -5.24
C ALA A 16 35.95 39.69 -4.88
N ALA A 17 35.06 39.08 -5.68
CA ALA A 17 34.90 37.68 -6.07
C ALA A 17 35.87 36.62 -5.51
N PHE A 18 35.32 35.49 -5.02
CA PHE A 18 35.71 34.12 -5.41
C PHE A 18 34.65 33.09 -4.91
N GLY A 19 34.21 32.23 -5.84
CA GLY A 19 33.63 30.88 -5.65
C GLY A 19 32.66 30.61 -4.49
N VAL A 20 31.36 30.53 -4.79
CA VAL A 20 30.38 29.90 -3.88
C VAL A 20 30.55 28.38 -3.97
N ALA A 21 31.38 27.82 -3.09
CA ALA A 21 31.18 26.45 -2.62
C ALA A 21 30.06 26.52 -1.57
N THR A 22 28.86 26.03 -1.91
CA THR A 22 27.78 25.85 -0.94
C THR A 22 28.19 24.72 0.03
N LEU A 23 28.85 25.08 1.12
CA LEU A 23 28.88 24.26 2.33
C LEU A 23 27.45 24.25 2.88
N ALA A 24 26.73 23.16 2.61
CA ALA A 24 25.50 22.85 3.32
C ALA A 24 25.84 22.76 4.81
N ALA A 25 25.28 23.67 5.60
CA ALA A 25 25.31 23.57 7.05
C ALA A 25 24.52 22.31 7.44
N ALA A 26 25.22 21.32 7.99
CA ALA A 26 24.57 20.21 8.67
C ALA A 26 23.79 20.79 9.86
N PRO A 27 22.50 20.45 10.05
CA PRO A 27 21.78 20.87 11.24
C PRO A 27 22.34 20.13 12.45
N ASP A 28 22.45 20.86 13.56
CA ASP A 28 22.87 20.38 14.87
C ASP A 28 22.14 19.10 15.29
N ILE A 29 22.89 18.03 15.54
CA ILE A 29 22.40 16.79 16.16
C ILE A 29 22.39 17.02 17.67
N ALA A 30 21.34 17.67 18.16
CA ALA A 30 20.89 17.47 19.54
C ALA A 30 19.81 16.38 19.48
N GLY A 31 20.14 15.19 19.99
CA GLY A 31 19.25 14.03 20.01
C GLY A 31 17.97 14.32 20.79
N ALA A 32 16.90 14.65 20.08
CA ALA A 32 15.56 14.56 20.63
C ALA A 32 15.23 13.08 20.77
N THR A 33 14.90 12.64 21.99
CA THR A 33 14.33 11.31 22.25
C THR A 33 13.12 11.08 21.35
N LYS A 34 13.06 9.93 20.69
CA LYS A 34 11.95 9.53 19.83
C LYS A 34 10.67 9.49 20.66
N ALA A 35 9.58 10.05 20.12
CA ALA A 35 8.28 9.93 20.76
C ALA A 35 7.88 8.44 20.84
N SER A 36 7.22 8.05 21.94
CA SER A 36 6.66 6.71 22.08
C SER A 36 5.69 6.43 20.94
N GLY A 37 5.75 5.22 20.38
CA GLY A 37 4.82 4.80 19.34
C GLY A 37 4.28 3.40 19.58
N THR A 38 3.17 3.11 18.92
CA THR A 38 2.50 1.81 18.93
C THR A 38 2.18 1.41 17.50
N TYR A 39 2.25 0.12 17.14
CA TYR A 39 1.70 -0.31 15.85
C TYR A 39 0.18 -0.30 15.88
N VAL A 40 -0.39 0.21 14.79
CA VAL A 40 -1.83 0.18 14.54
C VAL A 40 -2.11 -0.33 13.14
N THR A 41 -3.24 -1.00 13.00
CA THR A 41 -3.66 -1.65 11.76
C THR A 41 -4.61 -0.80 10.94
N GLY A 42 -4.47 -0.82 9.62
CA GLY A 42 -5.44 -0.15 8.74
C GLY A 42 -5.36 -0.55 7.28
N ASP A 43 -6.12 0.19 6.48
CA ASP A 43 -6.26 0.07 5.03
C ASP A 43 -6.54 1.46 4.43
N PHE A 44 -6.02 1.70 3.23
CA PHE A 44 -6.19 2.97 2.53
C PHE A 44 -6.68 2.87 1.08
N HIS A 45 -7.15 1.70 0.65
CA HIS A 45 -7.57 1.47 -0.73
C HIS A 45 -8.77 0.52 -0.77
N ASN A 46 -9.93 1.13 -1.03
CA ASN A 46 -11.22 0.48 -0.97
C ASN A 46 -12.27 1.34 -1.69
N HIS A 47 -13.37 0.70 -2.05
CA HIS A 47 -14.41 1.27 -2.87
C HIS A 47 -15.77 1.13 -2.23
N THR A 48 -16.56 2.17 -2.43
CA THR A 48 -17.98 2.21 -2.04
C THR A 48 -18.78 2.55 -3.28
N THR A 49 -20.09 2.56 -3.14
CA THR A 49 -20.99 3.07 -4.20
C THR A 49 -20.73 4.52 -4.58
N CYS A 50 -19.89 5.28 -3.86
CA CYS A 50 -19.48 6.62 -4.28
C CYS A 50 -18.67 6.60 -5.59
N SER A 51 -18.13 5.43 -5.93
CA SER A 51 -17.51 5.09 -7.20
C SER A 51 -18.16 3.79 -7.74
N ASP A 52 -17.39 2.72 -7.81
CA ASP A 52 -17.62 1.41 -8.41
C ASP A 52 -17.74 0.28 -7.39
N GLY A 53 -17.62 0.55 -6.09
CA GLY A 53 -17.90 -0.41 -5.03
C GLY A 53 -19.39 -0.77 -4.92
N SER A 54 -19.70 -1.77 -4.09
CA SER A 54 -21.05 -2.35 -3.97
C SER A 54 -21.86 -1.90 -2.75
N ILE A 55 -21.22 -1.30 -1.75
CA ILE A 55 -21.83 -0.96 -0.44
C ILE A 55 -21.70 0.52 -0.07
N SER A 56 -22.46 0.95 0.95
CA SER A 56 -22.43 2.30 1.52
C SER A 56 -21.13 2.58 2.28
N MET A 57 -20.84 3.86 2.52
CA MET A 57 -19.70 4.26 3.35
C MET A 57 -19.86 3.77 4.80
N GLN A 58 -21.06 3.89 5.38
CA GLN A 58 -21.31 3.44 6.76
C GLN A 58 -21.07 1.93 6.91
N LYS A 59 -21.56 1.11 5.97
CA LYS A 59 -21.37 -0.35 6.01
C LYS A 59 -19.90 -0.72 5.92
N LEU A 60 -19.17 -0.12 4.99
CA LEU A 60 -17.74 -0.41 4.82
C LEU A 60 -16.95 -0.02 6.06
N VAL A 61 -17.15 1.19 6.60
CA VAL A 61 -16.49 1.65 7.83
C VAL A 61 -16.79 0.71 8.99
N SER A 62 -18.06 0.33 9.20
CA SER A 62 -18.46 -0.60 10.26
C SER A 62 -17.79 -1.97 10.08
N LYS A 63 -17.88 -2.58 8.89
CA LYS A 63 -17.25 -3.87 8.59
C LYS A 63 -15.75 -3.86 8.86
N SER A 64 -15.07 -2.80 8.45
CA SER A 64 -13.62 -2.70 8.57
C SER A 64 -13.14 -2.41 9.98
N THR A 65 -13.89 -1.63 10.78
CA THR A 65 -13.36 -1.08 12.04
C THR A 65 -14.04 -1.62 13.30
N ASP A 66 -15.22 -2.24 13.22
CA ASP A 66 -15.87 -2.81 14.39
C ASP A 66 -15.21 -4.13 14.80
N LYS A 67 -15.52 -4.58 16.03
CA LYS A 67 -14.91 -5.77 16.66
C LYS A 67 -15.91 -6.88 16.95
N SER A 68 -17.12 -6.78 16.39
CA SER A 68 -18.12 -7.84 16.43
C SER A 68 -17.79 -8.96 15.44
N ASP A 69 -18.46 -10.11 15.59
CA ASP A 69 -18.36 -11.17 14.61
C ASP A 69 -18.74 -10.68 13.20
N GLY A 70 -17.98 -11.08 12.18
CA GLY A 70 -18.13 -10.58 10.80
C GLY A 70 -17.61 -9.15 10.55
N THR A 71 -16.80 -8.59 11.45
CA THR A 71 -16.11 -7.31 11.31
C THR A 71 -14.63 -7.43 11.68
N PHE A 72 -13.77 -6.53 11.18
CA PHE A 72 -12.34 -6.78 11.04
C PHE A 72 -11.43 -5.85 11.86
N GLY A 73 -11.98 -4.99 12.71
CA GLY A 73 -11.27 -4.37 13.82
C GLY A 73 -10.03 -3.54 13.47
N LEU A 74 -9.97 -2.93 12.29
CA LEU A 74 -8.91 -1.97 11.94
C LEU A 74 -8.93 -0.77 12.90
N ASP A 75 -7.73 -0.30 13.26
CA ASP A 75 -7.53 0.83 14.15
C ASP A 75 -7.69 2.17 13.43
N TRP A 76 -7.36 2.22 12.13
CA TRP A 76 -7.55 3.37 11.25
C TRP A 76 -8.04 2.95 9.87
N PHE A 77 -8.69 3.88 9.17
CA PHE A 77 -9.29 3.61 7.87
C PHE A 77 -9.32 4.85 6.99
N VAL A 78 -8.88 4.72 5.74
CA VAL A 78 -9.01 5.78 4.74
C VAL A 78 -10.03 5.34 3.69
N GLN A 79 -11.12 6.11 3.54
CA GLN A 79 -12.08 5.84 2.47
C GLN A 79 -11.58 6.52 1.19
N ALA A 80 -11.26 5.71 0.18
CA ALA A 80 -10.67 6.18 -1.05
C ALA A 80 -11.71 6.36 -2.16
N GLY A 81 -12.22 5.25 -2.68
CA GLY A 81 -13.02 5.21 -3.90
C GLY A 81 -12.23 5.60 -5.15
N HIS A 82 -12.57 4.94 -6.25
CA HIS A 82 -11.98 5.17 -7.56
C HIS A 82 -12.18 6.62 -8.06
N GLY A 83 -11.17 7.15 -8.75
CA GLY A 83 -11.19 8.46 -9.40
C GLY A 83 -12.25 8.56 -10.53
N GLY A 84 -12.41 9.76 -11.11
CA GLY A 84 -13.41 10.02 -12.15
C GLY A 84 -14.74 10.61 -11.66
N ASN A 85 -15.85 9.87 -11.85
CA ASN A 85 -17.22 10.28 -11.49
C ASN A 85 -18.13 9.08 -11.20
N GLY A 86 -19.26 9.32 -10.53
CA GLY A 86 -20.25 8.28 -10.19
C GLY A 86 -21.66 8.85 -9.99
N ASN A 87 -22.71 8.06 -10.24
CA ASN A 87 -24.10 8.54 -10.15
C ASN A 87 -24.88 8.07 -8.93
N ARG A 88 -24.28 7.25 -8.06
CA ARG A 88 -24.94 6.66 -6.89
C ARG A 88 -24.69 7.49 -5.63
N ASN A 89 -25.74 7.66 -4.84
CA ASN A 89 -25.70 8.33 -3.54
C ASN A 89 -25.24 7.33 -2.47
N CYS A 90 -23.95 7.37 -2.19
CA CYS A 90 -23.30 6.47 -1.23
C CYS A 90 -23.47 6.85 0.24
N THR A 91 -24.17 7.94 0.55
CA THR A 91 -24.50 8.32 1.93
C THR A 91 -25.74 7.58 2.44
N LEU A 92 -26.46 6.90 1.56
CA LEU A 92 -27.63 6.07 1.88
C LEU A 92 -27.17 4.67 2.26
N VAL A 93 -27.72 4.15 3.35
CA VAL A 93 -27.37 2.84 3.90
C VAL A 93 -28.32 1.76 3.41
N GLU A 94 -27.84 0.52 3.43
CA GLU A 94 -28.56 -0.66 2.97
C GLU A 94 -29.78 -0.99 3.85
N ASP A 95 -29.66 -0.78 5.17
CA ASP A 95 -30.70 -1.14 6.14
C ASP A 95 -30.64 -0.31 7.43
N ALA A 96 -31.64 -0.49 8.29
CA ALA A 96 -31.82 0.27 9.52
C ALA A 96 -30.72 0.08 10.57
N THR A 97 -29.93 -1.01 10.52
CA THR A 97 -28.86 -1.28 11.50
C THR A 97 -27.65 -0.34 11.33
N LEU A 98 -27.51 0.25 10.13
CA LEU A 98 -26.46 1.20 9.77
C LEU A 98 -26.91 2.67 9.93
N SER A 99 -28.16 2.88 10.36
CA SER A 99 -28.77 4.20 10.48
C SER A 99 -28.11 5.02 11.60
N THR A 100 -27.87 6.29 11.33
CA THR A 100 -27.43 7.26 12.35
C THR A 100 -28.37 8.46 12.38
N PRO A 101 -28.40 9.28 13.46
CA PRO A 101 -29.24 10.47 13.48
C PRO A 101 -28.97 11.42 12.30
N ALA A 102 -27.70 11.66 11.96
CA ALA A 102 -27.30 12.54 10.85
C ALA A 102 -27.57 11.93 9.46
N TYR A 103 -27.41 10.61 9.33
CA TYR A 103 -27.58 9.86 8.09
C TYR A 103 -28.53 8.68 8.33
N PRO A 104 -29.86 8.95 8.40
CA PRO A 104 -30.83 7.92 8.73
C PRO A 104 -31.08 6.98 7.55
N TYR A 105 -31.43 5.73 7.88
CA TYR A 105 -32.02 4.81 6.92
C TYR A 105 -33.38 5.34 6.43
N VAL A 106 -33.64 5.21 5.13
CA VAL A 106 -34.90 5.57 4.50
C VAL A 106 -35.45 4.35 3.77
N GLU A 107 -36.62 3.87 4.18
CA GLU A 107 -37.23 2.66 3.63
C GLU A 107 -37.42 2.78 2.11
N GLY A 108 -36.98 1.75 1.37
CA GLY A 108 -37.06 1.69 -0.09
C GLY A 108 -35.92 2.39 -0.84
N TYR A 109 -34.98 3.01 -0.12
CA TYR A 109 -33.78 3.62 -0.68
C TYR A 109 -32.52 2.94 -0.13
N GLY A 110 -31.41 3.07 -0.85
CA GLY A 110 -30.13 2.51 -0.43
C GLY A 110 -28.98 3.03 -1.28
N PRO A 111 -27.76 2.48 -1.13
CA PRO A 111 -26.56 3.00 -1.78
C PRO A 111 -26.56 2.86 -3.31
N GLN A 112 -27.54 2.16 -3.90
CA GLN A 112 -27.75 2.08 -5.35
C GLN A 112 -28.66 3.20 -5.88
N THR A 113 -29.31 3.98 -5.01
CA THR A 113 -30.12 5.15 -5.38
C THR A 113 -29.24 6.21 -6.03
N ARG A 114 -29.71 6.85 -7.09
CA ARG A 114 -28.94 7.89 -7.80
C ARG A 114 -29.01 9.24 -7.10
N TRP A 115 -28.00 10.09 -7.28
CA TRP A 115 -27.96 11.44 -6.65
C TRP A 115 -29.24 12.25 -6.88
N GLN A 116 -29.72 12.31 -8.13
CA GLN A 116 -30.94 13.06 -8.50
C GLN A 116 -32.25 12.37 -8.10
N GLN A 117 -32.16 11.23 -7.41
CA GLN A 117 -33.28 10.45 -6.88
C GLN A 117 -33.22 10.34 -5.35
N THR A 118 -32.34 11.11 -4.71
CA THR A 118 -32.21 11.16 -3.25
C THR A 118 -33.55 11.56 -2.60
N PRO A 119 -34.00 10.85 -1.55
CA PRO A 119 -35.30 11.07 -0.92
C PRO A 119 -35.38 12.40 -0.17
N ALA A 120 -36.59 12.97 -0.06
CA ALA A 120 -36.82 14.27 0.58
C ALA A 120 -36.45 14.29 2.06
N GLU A 121 -36.58 13.14 2.72
CA GLU A 121 -36.28 12.87 4.12
C GLU A 121 -34.82 13.15 4.48
N VAL A 122 -33.91 13.10 3.50
CA VAL A 122 -32.47 13.35 3.65
C VAL A 122 -31.96 14.46 2.73
N GLY A 123 -32.85 15.38 2.34
CA GLY A 123 -32.50 16.60 1.59
C GLY A 123 -32.97 16.64 0.13
N GLY A 124 -33.55 15.56 -0.38
CA GLY A 124 -34.13 15.51 -1.74
C GLY A 124 -33.10 15.40 -2.87
N PRO A 125 -33.54 15.44 -4.14
CA PRO A 125 -32.70 15.28 -5.31
C PRO A 125 -31.46 16.19 -5.33
N ILE A 126 -30.28 15.56 -5.39
CA ILE A 126 -28.99 16.24 -5.46
C ILE A 126 -28.58 16.42 -6.92
N GLN A 127 -28.23 17.65 -7.32
CA GLN A 127 -27.79 17.95 -8.67
C GLN A 127 -26.25 17.88 -8.78
N PRO A 128 -25.70 17.06 -9.69
CA PRO A 128 -24.30 17.14 -10.07
C PRO A 128 -23.94 18.54 -10.57
N GLN A 129 -22.78 19.03 -10.14
CA GLN A 129 -22.19 20.31 -10.50
C GLN A 129 -21.04 20.12 -11.49
N GLY A 130 -20.57 21.22 -12.04
CA GLY A 130 -19.53 21.25 -13.07
C GLY A 130 -20.07 20.90 -14.45
N ASP A 131 -19.18 20.45 -15.35
CA ASP A 131 -19.61 20.04 -16.68
C ASP A 131 -20.55 18.83 -16.61
N VAL A 132 -21.62 18.89 -17.40
CA VAL A 132 -22.66 17.85 -17.41
C VAL A 132 -22.06 16.51 -17.90
N SER A 133 -22.20 15.48 -17.07
CA SER A 133 -21.89 14.08 -17.41
C SER A 133 -23.13 13.20 -17.27
N GLY A 134 -23.47 12.45 -18.31
CA GLY A 134 -24.69 11.64 -18.37
C GLY A 134 -25.96 12.47 -18.60
N THR A 135 -27.12 11.83 -18.42
CA THR A 135 -28.44 12.44 -18.65
C THR A 135 -29.29 12.36 -17.39
N ALA A 136 -30.11 13.38 -17.10
CA ALA A 136 -30.99 13.35 -15.93
C ALA A 136 -32.04 12.22 -16.07
N PRO A 137 -32.45 11.55 -14.96
CA PRO A 137 -32.03 11.74 -13.56
C PRO A 137 -30.83 10.87 -13.16
N ASN A 138 -29.97 10.55 -14.13
CA ASN A 138 -28.89 9.58 -14.04
C ASN A 138 -27.51 10.21 -14.21
N GLN A 139 -27.40 11.52 -14.01
CA GLN A 139 -26.15 12.26 -14.21
C GLN A 139 -25.09 11.81 -13.20
N ASN A 140 -23.84 11.80 -13.66
CA ASN A 140 -22.71 11.44 -12.83
C ASN A 140 -22.19 12.69 -12.10
N MET A 141 -21.94 12.53 -10.81
CA MET A 141 -21.26 13.52 -9.97
C MET A 141 -19.75 13.35 -10.10
N TRP A 142 -19.02 14.44 -10.35
CA TRP A 142 -17.56 14.43 -10.32
C TRP A 142 -17.03 14.11 -8.93
N ARG A 143 -15.94 13.33 -8.84
CA ARG A 143 -15.39 12.91 -7.55
C ARG A 143 -14.95 14.10 -6.67
N TRP A 144 -14.46 15.21 -7.24
CA TRP A 144 -14.17 16.42 -6.44
C TRP A 144 -15.40 16.92 -5.69
N GLN A 145 -16.59 16.87 -6.32
CA GLN A 145 -17.84 17.32 -5.70
C GLN A 145 -18.28 16.31 -4.64
N SER A 146 -18.25 15.01 -4.95
CA SER A 146 -18.67 13.98 -4.00
C SER A 146 -17.78 13.98 -2.76
N ILE A 147 -16.46 14.12 -2.93
CA ILE A 147 -15.48 14.24 -1.84
C ILE A 147 -15.79 15.47 -0.98
N GLN A 148 -15.88 16.65 -1.62
CA GLN A 148 -16.00 17.92 -0.92
C GLN A 148 -17.35 18.07 -0.17
N GLN A 149 -18.45 17.67 -0.80
CA GLN A 149 -19.80 18.05 -0.35
C GLN A 149 -20.54 16.91 0.38
N TYR A 150 -20.17 15.64 0.18
CA TYR A 150 -20.94 14.50 0.68
C TYR A 150 -20.11 13.49 1.47
N GLN A 151 -19.02 12.98 0.89
CA GLN A 151 -18.21 11.95 1.53
C GLN A 151 -17.43 12.48 2.72
N TYR A 152 -16.78 13.64 2.60
CA TYR A 152 -16.03 14.20 3.72
C TYR A 152 -16.92 14.52 4.92
N PRO A 153 -18.08 15.21 4.78
CA PRO A 153 -18.99 15.40 5.91
C PRO A 153 -19.43 14.10 6.58
N LEU A 154 -19.74 13.06 5.80
CA LEU A 154 -20.09 11.75 6.35
C LEU A 154 -18.91 11.11 7.10
N MET A 155 -17.71 11.16 6.53
CA MET A 155 -16.51 10.62 7.14
C MET A 155 -16.14 11.36 8.43
N GLU A 156 -16.28 12.69 8.46
CA GLU A 156 -16.06 13.50 9.66
C GLU A 156 -17.08 13.16 10.77
N TYR A 157 -18.35 13.01 10.39
CA TYR A 157 -19.39 12.54 11.31
C TYR A 157 -19.04 11.17 11.90
N LEU A 158 -18.66 10.18 11.06
CA LEU A 158 -18.31 8.83 11.52
C LEU A 158 -17.04 8.84 12.39
N ASN A 159 -16.06 9.68 12.08
CA ASN A 159 -14.84 9.85 12.90
C ASN A 159 -15.21 10.28 14.33
N ALA A 160 -16.13 11.24 14.47
CA ALA A 160 -16.60 11.73 15.74
C ALA A 160 -17.51 10.72 16.47
N ASP A 161 -18.47 10.14 15.75
CA ASP A 161 -19.49 9.22 16.28
C ASP A 161 -18.87 7.93 16.81
N GLN A 162 -17.94 7.35 16.04
CA GLN A 162 -17.26 6.11 16.41
C GLN A 162 -16.00 6.34 17.26
N ASN A 163 -15.55 7.59 17.39
CA ASN A 163 -14.28 7.96 18.02
C ASN A 163 -13.09 7.17 17.44
N LYS A 164 -13.00 7.10 16.10
CA LYS A 164 -11.95 6.38 15.35
C LYS A 164 -11.24 7.31 14.36
N PRO A 165 -9.95 7.08 14.05
CA PRO A 165 -9.19 7.85 13.07
C PRO A 165 -9.60 7.49 11.63
N LEU A 166 -10.71 8.09 11.18
CA LEU A 166 -11.25 7.91 9.84
C LEU A 166 -11.06 9.18 9.01
N PHE A 167 -10.59 9.06 7.76
CA PHE A 167 -10.38 10.22 6.88
C PHE A 167 -10.48 9.84 5.39
N MET A 168 -10.45 10.85 4.52
CA MET A 168 -10.66 10.69 3.07
C MET A 168 -9.35 10.54 2.31
N GLY A 169 -9.36 9.66 1.31
CA GLY A 169 -8.35 9.53 0.26
C GLY A 169 -9.03 9.40 -1.10
N VAL A 170 -8.28 8.95 -2.10
CA VAL A 170 -8.79 8.56 -3.41
C VAL A 170 -7.85 7.52 -4.02
N GLU A 171 -8.41 6.53 -4.71
CA GLU A 171 -7.65 5.75 -5.67
C GLU A 171 -7.67 6.56 -6.97
N SER A 172 -6.59 7.27 -7.25
CA SER A 172 -6.51 8.07 -8.47
C SER A 172 -6.41 7.17 -9.68
N VAL A 173 -7.18 7.51 -10.71
CA VAL A 173 -6.95 7.05 -12.06
C VAL A 173 -5.80 7.86 -12.61
N VAL A 174 -4.61 7.26 -12.65
CA VAL A 174 -3.39 8.03 -12.85
C VAL A 174 -3.26 8.45 -14.31
N ALA A 175 -2.82 9.68 -14.54
CA ALA A 175 -2.46 10.11 -15.89
C ALA A 175 -1.17 9.38 -16.32
N GLY A 176 -1.21 8.67 -17.44
CA GLY A 176 -0.09 7.88 -17.96
C GLY A 176 0.09 6.49 -17.34
N HIS A 177 -0.49 6.22 -16.18
CA HIS A 177 -0.31 4.95 -15.46
C HIS A 177 -1.65 4.30 -15.11
N GLU A 178 -1.58 3.19 -14.37
CA GLU A 178 -2.75 2.47 -13.85
C GLU A 178 -3.40 3.25 -12.69
N HIS A 179 -3.15 2.89 -11.43
CA HIS A 179 -3.78 3.55 -10.29
C HIS A 179 -2.81 3.86 -9.15
N THR A 180 -3.25 4.69 -8.22
CA THR A 180 -2.49 5.08 -7.03
C THR A 180 -3.43 5.42 -5.89
N SER A 181 -3.18 4.81 -4.74
CA SER A 181 -3.76 5.19 -3.44
C SER A 181 -3.10 6.47 -2.94
N MET A 182 -3.88 7.54 -2.78
CA MET A 182 -3.34 8.84 -2.40
C MET A 182 -4.31 9.64 -1.52
N SER A 183 -3.76 10.58 -0.75
CA SER A 183 -4.57 11.55 -0.02
C SER A 183 -3.86 12.89 0.14
N VAL A 184 -4.66 13.94 0.28
CA VAL A 184 -4.26 15.25 0.82
C VAL A 184 -5.12 15.47 2.07
N ILE A 185 -4.49 15.34 3.25
CA ILE A 185 -5.20 15.39 4.54
C ILE A 185 -5.27 16.80 5.13
N THR A 186 -4.71 17.81 4.45
CA THR A 186 -4.77 19.20 4.90
C THR A 186 -6.21 19.67 5.02
N GLY A 187 -6.59 20.13 6.22
CA GLY A 187 -7.95 20.58 6.53
C GLY A 187 -8.90 19.47 6.98
N GLN A 188 -8.52 18.20 6.80
CA GLN A 188 -9.32 17.07 7.25
C GLN A 188 -9.15 16.84 8.76
N MET A 189 -10.24 16.46 9.40
CA MET A 189 -10.29 16.07 10.82
C MET A 189 -9.61 17.05 11.80
N PRO A 190 -9.93 18.36 11.79
CA PRO A 190 -9.40 19.30 12.76
C PRO A 190 -9.76 18.91 14.21
N ALA A 191 -8.86 19.20 15.15
CA ALA A 191 -9.04 18.88 16.58
C ALA A 191 -10.35 19.42 17.21
N ALA A 192 -10.99 20.42 16.60
CA ALA A 192 -12.28 20.94 17.05
C ALA A 192 -13.42 19.91 16.99
N ILE A 193 -13.33 18.88 16.13
CA ILE A 193 -14.33 17.81 15.99
C ILE A 193 -14.52 17.04 17.29
N ASP A 194 -13.45 16.85 18.06
CA ASP A 194 -13.49 16.05 19.28
C ASP A 194 -14.40 16.63 20.38
N ASN A 195 -14.72 17.92 20.27
CA ASN A 195 -15.63 18.64 21.16
C ASN A 195 -16.97 18.96 20.50
N GLN A 196 -17.21 18.47 19.28
CA GLN A 196 -18.46 18.70 18.58
C GLN A 196 -19.60 17.91 19.22
N THR A 197 -20.75 18.58 19.40
CA THR A 197 -22.00 17.88 19.72
C THR A 197 -22.62 17.40 18.42
N LEU A 198 -22.78 16.08 18.30
CA LEU A 198 -23.38 15.47 17.10
C LEU A 198 -24.89 15.76 17.04
N PRO A 199 -25.45 15.93 15.83
CA PRO A 199 -26.87 16.21 15.65
C PRO A 199 -27.71 15.00 16.07
N THR A 200 -28.94 15.28 16.53
CA THR A 200 -29.95 14.26 16.87
C THR A 200 -31.01 14.08 15.78
N SER A 201 -30.78 14.66 14.59
CA SER A 201 -31.68 14.64 13.44
C SER A 201 -30.85 14.66 12.14
N ALA A 202 -31.52 14.38 11.01
CA ALA A 202 -30.87 14.27 9.71
C ALA A 202 -30.09 15.54 9.33
N GLY A 203 -28.95 15.34 8.68
CA GLY A 203 -28.04 16.39 8.23
C GLY A 203 -26.87 16.62 9.17
N TYR A 204 -25.70 16.85 8.59
CA TYR A 204 -24.46 17.18 9.29
C TYR A 204 -23.70 18.26 8.54
N THR A 205 -23.18 19.25 9.27
CA THR A 205 -22.29 20.29 8.72
C THR A 205 -20.91 20.07 9.31
N ALA A 206 -19.95 19.78 8.43
CA ALA A 206 -18.58 19.54 8.82
C ALA A 206 -17.89 20.83 9.30
N ILE A 207 -16.98 20.68 10.26
CA ILE A 207 -16.08 21.71 10.78
C ILE A 207 -14.81 21.78 9.92
N GLY A 208 -14.26 20.63 9.53
CA GLY A 208 -13.13 20.54 8.62
C GLY A 208 -13.53 20.54 7.15
N ASN A 209 -12.62 20.15 6.27
CA ASN A 209 -12.89 20.01 4.84
C ASN A 209 -11.88 19.07 4.16
N ALA A 210 -12.25 18.58 2.97
CA ALA A 210 -11.35 17.88 2.04
C ALA A 210 -11.03 18.73 0.79
N ASN A 211 -10.91 20.06 0.93
CA ASN A 211 -10.75 20.95 -0.23
C ASN A 211 -9.45 20.69 -1.01
N GLY A 212 -8.34 20.43 -0.31
CA GLY A 212 -7.07 20.10 -0.96
C GLY A 212 -7.14 18.81 -1.78
N LEU A 213 -7.79 17.78 -1.25
CA LEU A 213 -8.01 16.50 -1.94
C LEU A 213 -8.96 16.67 -3.14
N ALA A 214 -10.05 17.41 -2.97
CA ALA A 214 -11.00 17.70 -4.05
C ALA A 214 -10.36 18.50 -5.18
N GLN A 215 -9.55 19.53 -4.86
CA GLN A 215 -8.81 20.29 -5.86
C GLN A 215 -7.79 19.40 -6.58
N TRP A 216 -7.06 18.55 -5.85
CA TRP A 216 -6.14 17.60 -6.48
C TRP A 216 -6.86 16.69 -7.46
N GLN A 217 -8.01 16.12 -7.06
CA GLN A 217 -8.84 15.27 -7.92
C GLN A 217 -9.29 16.01 -9.18
N TYR A 218 -9.72 17.27 -9.06
CA TYR A 218 -10.06 18.09 -10.22
C TYR A 218 -8.86 18.32 -11.15
N CYS A 219 -7.70 18.65 -10.58
CA CYS A 219 -6.53 19.10 -11.31
C CYS A 219 -5.78 17.96 -12.01
N PHE A 220 -5.57 16.83 -11.32
CA PHE A 220 -4.53 15.86 -11.68
C PHE A 220 -5.06 14.45 -11.97
N ASP A 221 -6.25 14.09 -11.49
CA ASP A 221 -6.86 12.80 -11.82
C ASP A 221 -7.16 12.73 -13.34
N ARG A 222 -6.82 11.61 -13.97
CA ARG A 222 -7.08 11.41 -15.41
C ARG A 222 -8.57 11.29 -15.68
N GLY A 223 -9.30 10.64 -14.78
CA GLY A 223 -10.74 10.43 -14.89
C GLY A 223 -11.56 11.72 -14.85
N ASN A 224 -10.94 12.85 -14.48
CA ASN A 224 -11.60 14.14 -14.39
C ASN A 224 -11.45 15.00 -15.65
N SER A 225 -12.46 14.98 -16.52
CA SER A 225 -12.54 15.87 -17.69
C SER A 225 -13.34 17.15 -17.47
N ASP A 226 -13.72 17.47 -16.24
CA ASP A 226 -14.46 18.69 -15.89
C ASP A 226 -13.61 19.96 -16.14
N THR A 227 -14.18 20.93 -16.84
CA THR A 227 -13.56 22.22 -17.17
C THR A 227 -14.14 23.39 -16.38
N SER A 228 -15.12 23.13 -15.51
CA SER A 228 -15.85 24.16 -14.77
C SER A 228 -15.06 24.89 -13.66
N ARG A 229 -13.82 24.46 -13.39
CA ARG A 229 -12.97 24.93 -12.29
C ARG A 229 -13.58 24.68 -10.91
N GLY A 230 -14.35 23.60 -10.78
CA GLY A 230 -15.08 23.28 -9.56
C GLY A 230 -16.19 24.30 -9.28
N THR A 231 -16.81 24.84 -10.34
CA THR A 231 -17.85 25.88 -10.29
C THR A 231 -17.42 27.11 -9.48
N ASP A 232 -18.03 27.34 -8.32
CA ASP A 232 -17.77 28.49 -7.46
C ASP A 232 -16.40 28.40 -6.76
N ASN A 233 -15.76 27.21 -6.74
CA ASN A 233 -14.41 27.06 -6.25
C ASN A 233 -13.39 27.87 -7.09
N ASN A 234 -13.64 28.02 -8.40
CA ASN A 234 -12.80 28.77 -9.33
C ASN A 234 -11.31 28.36 -9.29
N TRP A 235 -11.03 27.05 -9.16
CA TRP A 235 -9.68 26.52 -8.99
C TRP A 235 -8.72 26.91 -10.12
N ASP A 236 -7.46 27.06 -9.75
CA ASP A 236 -6.31 27.22 -10.63
C ASP A 236 -5.31 26.12 -10.26
N CYS A 237 -5.00 25.26 -11.23
CA CYS A 237 -4.13 24.10 -11.04
C CYS A 237 -2.68 24.37 -11.43
N SER A 238 -2.27 25.64 -11.50
CA SER A 238 -0.89 26.00 -11.78
C SER A 238 0.05 25.52 -10.68
N VAL A 239 1.19 24.99 -11.11
CA VAL A 239 2.23 24.43 -10.25
C VAL A 239 3.43 25.38 -10.28
N PRO A 240 3.89 25.91 -9.14
CA PRO A 240 5.04 26.81 -9.10
C PRO A 240 6.30 26.16 -9.67
N GLY A 241 6.98 26.86 -10.58
CA GLY A 241 8.18 26.35 -11.25
C GLY A 241 7.91 25.44 -12.45
N SER A 242 6.65 25.21 -12.80
CA SER A 242 6.25 24.39 -13.94
C SER A 242 5.82 25.22 -15.15
N PRO A 243 5.75 24.64 -16.36
CA PRO A 243 5.38 25.37 -17.56
C PRO A 243 3.98 25.99 -17.51
N ASN A 244 3.01 25.35 -16.84
CA ASN A 244 1.62 25.81 -16.71
C ASN A 244 1.06 26.24 -18.08
N SER A 245 0.67 27.51 -18.26
CA SER A 245 0.15 28.05 -19.51
C SER A 245 1.10 28.01 -20.70
N ALA A 246 2.40 27.75 -20.49
CA ALA A 246 3.36 27.49 -21.56
C ALA A 246 3.37 26.03 -22.04
N SER A 247 2.70 25.11 -21.34
CA SER A 247 2.52 23.73 -21.78
C SER A 247 1.51 23.65 -22.94
N SER A 248 1.80 22.80 -23.93
CA SER A 248 0.84 22.51 -25.01
C SER A 248 -0.41 21.78 -24.52
N ASP A 249 -0.34 21.13 -23.37
CA ASP A 249 -1.47 20.41 -22.75
C ASP A 249 -2.29 21.30 -21.79
N TRP A 250 -1.95 22.59 -21.67
CA TRP A 250 -2.67 23.50 -20.78
C TRP A 250 -4.00 23.95 -21.38
N ASN A 251 -5.08 23.73 -20.63
CA ASN A 251 -6.40 24.25 -20.97
C ASN A 251 -6.65 25.55 -20.20
N ILE A 252 -6.79 26.67 -20.92
CA ILE A 252 -6.99 28.01 -20.34
C ILE A 252 -8.35 28.13 -19.63
N ALA A 253 -9.40 27.50 -20.16
CA ALA A 253 -10.73 27.57 -19.55
C ALA A 253 -10.80 26.78 -18.24
N ALA A 254 -10.17 25.60 -18.20
CA ALA A 254 -10.13 24.72 -17.04
C ALA A 254 -9.01 25.07 -16.04
N MET A 255 -8.03 25.88 -16.46
CA MET A 255 -6.82 26.20 -15.67
C MET A 255 -6.08 24.95 -15.18
N LYS A 256 -5.99 23.90 -16.02
CA LYS A 256 -5.32 22.63 -15.71
C LYS A 256 -4.76 21.96 -16.96
N LEU A 257 -3.91 20.95 -16.74
CA LEU A 257 -3.43 20.08 -17.82
C LEU A 257 -4.51 19.09 -18.25
N ILE A 258 -4.80 19.07 -19.55
CA ILE A 258 -5.67 18.09 -20.21
C ILE A 258 -4.88 17.50 -21.40
N PRO A 259 -4.03 16.50 -21.15
CA PRO A 259 -3.26 15.84 -22.19
C PRO A 259 -4.12 15.34 -23.34
N ALA A 260 -3.68 15.56 -24.58
CA ALA A 260 -4.33 14.99 -25.74
C ALA A 260 -4.20 13.45 -25.78
N GLY A 261 -5.19 12.76 -26.35
CA GLY A 261 -5.15 11.32 -26.61
C GLY A 261 -4.27 10.93 -27.81
N GLY A 262 -4.13 9.62 -28.09
CA GLY A 262 -3.34 9.07 -29.19
C GLY A 262 -1.86 8.82 -28.85
N THR A 263 -0.97 8.83 -29.85
CA THR A 263 0.47 8.59 -29.66
C THR A 263 1.07 9.53 -28.62
N GLY A 264 1.87 8.99 -27.69
CA GLY A 264 2.50 9.70 -26.58
C GLY A 264 1.55 10.07 -25.44
N THR A 265 0.33 9.53 -25.39
CA THR A 265 -0.61 9.84 -24.28
C THR A 265 -0.05 9.38 -22.94
N GLY A 266 0.64 8.24 -22.90
CA GLY A 266 1.30 7.76 -21.69
C GLY A 266 2.34 8.73 -21.18
N GLU A 267 3.20 9.24 -22.06
CA GLU A 267 4.26 10.21 -21.74
C GLU A 267 3.71 11.57 -21.25
N ARG A 268 2.70 12.10 -21.94
CA ARG A 268 2.03 13.34 -21.51
C ARG A 268 1.28 13.14 -20.18
N GLY A 269 0.66 11.98 -20.02
CA GLY A 269 0.01 11.57 -18.79
C GLY A 269 1.00 11.48 -17.62
N HIS A 270 2.14 10.80 -17.82
CA HIS A 270 3.21 10.72 -16.85
C HIS A 270 3.68 12.12 -16.43
N THR A 271 3.87 13.03 -17.40
CA THR A 271 4.22 14.42 -17.13
C THR A 271 3.17 15.11 -16.24
N LYS A 272 1.87 14.96 -16.54
CA LYS A 272 0.79 15.48 -15.69
C LYS A 272 0.84 14.91 -14.27
N THR A 273 1.16 13.63 -14.11
CA THR A 273 1.31 12.99 -12.80
C THR A 273 2.47 13.60 -12.00
N LEU A 274 3.61 13.88 -12.64
CA LEU A 274 4.71 14.59 -11.99
C LEU A 274 4.32 16.01 -11.56
N GLU A 275 3.49 16.71 -12.34
CA GLU A 275 2.96 18.02 -11.94
C GLU A 275 2.04 17.91 -10.71
N GLY A 276 1.22 16.87 -10.61
CA GLY A 276 0.43 16.59 -9.42
C GLY A 276 1.29 16.35 -8.17
N LEU A 277 2.39 15.60 -8.31
CA LEU A 277 3.34 15.38 -7.21
C LEU A 277 4.09 16.66 -6.81
N LYS A 278 4.50 17.49 -7.77
CA LYS A 278 5.09 18.81 -7.49
C LYS A 278 4.12 19.71 -6.72
N TRP A 279 2.84 19.70 -7.11
CA TRP A 279 1.79 20.44 -6.40
C TRP A 279 1.65 19.95 -4.95
N MET A 280 1.57 18.63 -4.73
CA MET A 280 1.50 18.05 -3.39
C MET A 280 2.74 18.40 -2.56
N ASN A 281 3.94 18.28 -3.13
CA ASN A 281 5.18 18.63 -2.45
C ASN A 281 5.27 20.13 -2.11
N LYS A 282 4.68 20.99 -2.94
CA LYS A 282 4.70 22.44 -2.73
C LYS A 282 3.73 22.88 -1.63
N TYR A 283 2.53 22.31 -1.60
CA TYR A 283 1.43 22.81 -0.78
C TYR A 283 1.11 21.91 0.43
N HIS A 284 1.40 20.61 0.33
CA HIS A 284 1.05 19.58 1.31
C HIS A 284 2.17 18.55 1.57
N PRO A 285 3.47 18.93 1.67
CA PRO A 285 4.59 17.98 1.68
C PRO A 285 4.54 16.98 2.84
N ASP A 286 4.05 17.39 4.00
CA ASP A 286 3.95 16.54 5.20
C ASP A 286 2.52 16.02 5.43
N ALA A 287 1.52 16.58 4.74
CA ALA A 287 0.09 16.30 4.94
C ALA A 287 -0.52 15.61 3.71
N SER A 288 0.26 14.73 3.06
CA SER A 288 -0.18 13.94 1.92
C SER A 288 0.71 12.70 1.69
N TYR A 289 0.18 11.74 0.92
CA TYR A 289 0.91 10.57 0.42
C TYR A 289 0.43 10.19 -0.99
N TYR A 290 1.28 9.47 -1.73
CA TYR A 290 1.02 8.96 -3.08
C TYR A 290 1.70 7.60 -3.25
N VAL A 291 0.92 6.53 -3.22
CA VAL A 291 1.37 5.13 -3.21
C VAL A 291 0.76 4.42 -4.42
N PRO A 292 1.52 4.19 -5.50
CA PRO A 292 1.04 3.44 -6.66
C PRO A 292 0.45 2.09 -6.26
N ALA A 293 -0.65 1.70 -6.90
CA ALA A 293 -1.43 0.52 -6.56
C ALA A 293 -1.47 -0.49 -7.70
N HIS A 294 -1.49 -1.78 -7.32
CA HIS A 294 -1.51 -2.95 -8.19
C HIS A 294 -0.73 -2.75 -9.50
N LEU A 295 0.53 -2.30 -9.36
CA LEU A 295 1.30 -1.64 -10.41
C LEU A 295 1.59 -2.54 -11.62
N GLU A 296 1.74 -3.83 -11.34
CA GLU A 296 2.11 -4.83 -12.33
C GLU A 296 0.90 -5.33 -13.14
N ARG A 297 -0.33 -5.08 -12.67
CA ARG A 297 -1.57 -5.61 -13.26
C ARG A 297 -1.74 -5.18 -14.72
N ALA A 298 -1.49 -3.92 -15.05
CA ALA A 298 -1.66 -3.44 -16.42
C ALA A 298 -0.48 -3.73 -17.37
N GLY A 299 0.54 -4.47 -16.92
CA GLY A 299 1.75 -4.75 -17.68
C GLY A 299 2.78 -3.61 -17.64
N PRO A 300 3.88 -3.69 -18.43
CA PRO A 300 4.88 -2.63 -18.49
C PRO A 300 4.28 -1.30 -18.95
N PHE A 301 4.93 -0.18 -18.63
CA PHE A 301 4.45 1.13 -19.04
C PHE A 301 4.27 1.24 -20.56
N ASN A 302 3.12 1.75 -20.97
CA ASN A 302 2.79 2.00 -22.37
C ASN A 302 2.93 3.50 -22.70
N PRO A 303 3.90 3.93 -23.51
CA PRO A 303 4.09 5.35 -23.84
C PRO A 303 2.90 5.96 -24.60
N ASP A 304 2.05 5.14 -25.23
CA ASP A 304 0.86 5.57 -25.97
C ASP A 304 -0.45 5.38 -25.20
N GLY A 305 -0.41 4.77 -24.01
CA GLY A 305 -1.59 4.44 -23.20
C GLY A 305 -1.45 4.91 -21.76
N ASN A 306 -2.53 4.84 -20.99
CA ASN A 306 -2.49 5.21 -19.58
C ASN A 306 -2.49 3.95 -18.72
N ASN A 307 -1.40 3.20 -18.80
CA ASN A 307 -1.29 1.90 -18.16
C ASN A 307 0.18 1.54 -17.89
N GLY A 308 0.40 0.84 -16.78
CA GLY A 308 1.68 0.24 -16.40
C GLY A 308 2.64 1.19 -15.69
N PHE A 309 3.55 0.58 -14.93
CA PHE A 309 4.67 1.24 -14.27
C PHE A 309 5.97 0.52 -14.58
N ASN A 310 7.03 1.32 -14.70
CA ASN A 310 8.41 0.84 -14.79
C ASN A 310 9.20 1.52 -13.68
N ILE A 311 10.42 1.05 -13.43
CA ILE A 311 11.22 1.58 -12.32
C ILE A 311 11.54 3.08 -12.45
N GLU A 312 11.76 3.60 -13.66
CA GLU A 312 12.01 5.04 -13.86
C GLU A 312 10.84 5.90 -13.40
N HIS A 313 9.60 5.42 -13.49
CA HIS A 313 8.43 6.16 -13.03
C HIS A 313 8.39 6.25 -11.51
N LEU A 314 8.72 5.15 -10.82
CA LEU A 314 8.83 5.12 -9.36
C LEU A 314 9.96 6.03 -8.87
N ARG A 315 11.11 6.02 -9.56
CA ARG A 315 12.20 6.97 -9.33
C ARG A 315 11.77 8.41 -9.59
N ASN A 316 11.06 8.69 -10.68
CA ASN A 316 10.55 10.03 -10.99
C ASN A 316 9.62 10.53 -9.89
N PHE A 317 8.73 9.67 -9.36
CA PHE A 317 7.81 10.05 -8.29
C PHE A 317 8.56 10.39 -7.00
N ASN A 318 9.46 9.51 -6.57
CA ASN A 318 10.25 9.73 -5.37
C ASN A 318 11.20 10.94 -5.50
N ASN A 319 11.86 11.12 -6.65
CA ASN A 319 12.70 12.29 -6.93
C ASN A 319 11.89 13.60 -6.90
N THR A 320 10.65 13.57 -7.37
CA THR A 320 9.78 14.75 -7.45
C THR A 320 9.25 15.18 -6.07
N ALA A 321 8.86 14.21 -5.25
CA ALA A 321 8.20 14.45 -3.98
C ALA A 321 8.53 13.34 -2.96
N PRO A 322 9.76 13.26 -2.42
CA PRO A 322 10.21 12.12 -1.61
C PRO A 322 9.45 11.96 -0.28
N LYS A 323 8.85 13.03 0.23
CA LYS A 323 7.97 13.00 1.42
C LYS A 323 6.53 12.57 1.11
N VAL A 324 6.16 12.51 -0.16
CA VAL A 324 4.79 12.21 -0.62
C VAL A 324 4.75 10.84 -1.30
N ALA A 325 5.67 10.58 -2.23
CA ALA A 325 5.79 9.32 -2.96
C ALA A 325 6.96 8.50 -2.39
N PHE A 326 6.65 7.63 -1.45
CA PHE A 326 7.62 6.89 -0.64
C PHE A 326 7.36 5.39 -0.59
N GLY A 327 6.48 4.86 -1.44
CA GLY A 327 6.17 3.43 -1.42
C GLY A 327 5.18 3.04 -2.49
N PHE A 328 4.77 1.78 -2.43
CA PHE A 328 3.93 1.11 -3.41
C PHE A 328 3.10 -0.01 -2.77
N GLU A 329 2.01 -0.38 -3.43
CA GLU A 329 1.18 -1.51 -3.09
C GLU A 329 1.39 -2.62 -4.13
N THR A 330 2.49 -3.36 -3.96
CA THR A 330 2.87 -4.49 -4.82
C THR A 330 2.23 -5.81 -4.34
N GLN A 331 1.68 -5.87 -3.13
CA GLN A 331 0.72 -6.91 -2.77
C GLN A 331 -0.69 -6.39 -3.10
N PRO A 332 -1.26 -6.75 -4.26
CA PRO A 332 -2.53 -6.16 -4.69
C PRO A 332 -3.67 -6.58 -3.76
N GLY A 333 -4.76 -5.81 -3.80
CA GLY A 333 -6.06 -6.29 -3.39
C GLY A 333 -6.63 -7.33 -4.35
N HIS A 334 -7.96 -7.54 -4.32
CA HIS A 334 -8.62 -8.58 -5.11
C HIS A 334 -8.04 -10.00 -4.90
N GLY A 335 -7.50 -10.31 -3.72
CA GLY A 335 -6.77 -11.57 -3.48
C GLY A 335 -7.58 -12.85 -3.71
N ALA A 336 -8.92 -12.77 -3.60
CA ALA A 336 -9.84 -13.89 -3.87
C ALA A 336 -10.39 -13.92 -5.30
N SER A 337 -10.04 -12.94 -6.14
CA SER A 337 -10.42 -12.93 -7.54
C SER A 337 -9.72 -14.06 -8.28
N ASP A 338 -10.31 -14.49 -9.38
CA ASP A 338 -9.57 -15.34 -10.30
C ASP A 338 -8.29 -14.63 -10.76
N GLN A 339 -7.25 -15.39 -11.05
CA GLN A 339 -5.94 -14.85 -11.40
C GLN A 339 -5.31 -14.03 -10.26
N ARG A 340 -5.68 -14.31 -9.00
CA ARG A 340 -5.13 -13.77 -7.75
C ARG A 340 -4.67 -12.30 -7.84
N GLY A 341 -5.61 -11.38 -7.63
CA GLY A 341 -5.40 -9.95 -7.89
C GLY A 341 -5.74 -9.54 -9.32
N GLU A 342 -6.28 -10.47 -10.11
CA GLU A 342 -6.51 -10.40 -11.55
C GLU A 342 -5.20 -10.31 -12.39
N TYR A 343 -4.09 -10.84 -11.90
CA TYR A 343 -2.79 -10.82 -12.57
C TYR A 343 -2.65 -12.09 -13.41
N THR A 344 -2.57 -11.89 -14.72
CA THR A 344 -2.45 -13.01 -15.66
C THR A 344 -1.59 -12.67 -16.87
N ILE A 345 -1.14 -13.73 -17.54
CA ILE A 345 -0.53 -13.65 -18.86
C ILE A 345 -1.57 -13.16 -19.88
N ARG A 346 -1.16 -12.30 -20.80
CA ARG A 346 -1.95 -11.80 -21.93
C ARG A 346 -3.24 -11.08 -21.52
N ARG A 347 -3.22 -10.45 -20.35
CA ARG A 347 -4.33 -9.68 -19.78
C ARG A 347 -4.79 -8.55 -20.70
N ASN A 348 -3.88 -7.64 -21.02
CA ASN A 348 -4.24 -6.35 -21.64
C ASN A 348 -4.08 -6.39 -23.15
N ASN A 349 -5.14 -6.04 -23.90
CA ASN A 349 -5.07 -5.92 -25.36
C ASN A 349 -4.79 -4.47 -25.75
N ILE A 350 -3.59 -4.24 -26.29
CA ILE A 350 -3.17 -2.94 -26.80
C ILE A 350 -2.99 -3.07 -28.31
N SER A 351 -3.91 -2.46 -29.06
CA SER A 351 -3.87 -2.41 -30.53
C SER A 351 -3.76 -3.79 -31.21
N GLY A 352 -4.43 -4.80 -30.65
CA GLY A 352 -4.47 -6.17 -31.21
C GLY A 352 -3.36 -7.09 -30.70
N VAL A 353 -2.46 -6.59 -29.83
CA VAL A 353 -1.42 -7.37 -29.16
C VAL A 353 -1.73 -7.45 -27.68
N ARG A 354 -1.68 -8.67 -27.11
CA ARG A 354 -1.86 -8.89 -25.69
C ARG A 354 -0.54 -8.86 -24.93
N TYR A 355 -0.55 -8.16 -23.81
CA TYR A 355 0.57 -8.01 -22.90
C TYR A 355 0.26 -8.72 -21.59
N ASP A 356 1.30 -9.27 -20.98
CA ASP A 356 1.21 -9.92 -19.70
C ASP A 356 1.09 -8.86 -18.61
N SER A 357 0.46 -9.22 -17.48
CA SER A 357 0.76 -8.52 -16.23
C SER A 357 2.28 -8.62 -15.99
N VAL A 358 2.93 -7.64 -15.38
CA VAL A 358 4.39 -7.70 -15.21
C VAL A 358 4.75 -8.91 -14.34
N GLY A 359 5.60 -9.79 -14.86
CA GLY A 359 5.92 -11.07 -14.22
C GLY A 359 4.91 -12.19 -14.47
N GLY A 360 3.86 -11.95 -15.26
CA GLY A 360 2.86 -12.92 -15.71
C GLY A 360 1.72 -13.17 -14.72
N THR A 361 1.98 -13.10 -13.42
CA THR A 361 1.01 -13.35 -12.33
C THR A 361 1.56 -12.76 -11.02
N THR A 362 0.82 -12.84 -9.92
CA THR A 362 1.37 -12.74 -8.57
C THR A 362 2.19 -13.97 -8.18
N TRP A 363 3.01 -13.82 -7.15
CA TRP A 363 3.92 -14.81 -6.57
C TRP A 363 3.76 -14.77 -5.06
N GLY A 364 3.08 -15.74 -4.46
CA GLY A 364 2.77 -15.62 -3.05
C GLY A 364 1.73 -14.52 -2.76
N GLY A 365 0.90 -14.18 -3.76
CA GLY A 365 -0.09 -13.11 -3.70
C GLY A 365 0.53 -11.72 -3.81
N THR A 366 1.82 -11.66 -4.16
CA THR A 366 2.59 -10.43 -4.30
C THR A 366 3.05 -10.28 -5.74
N GLY A 367 2.94 -9.08 -6.30
CA GLY A 367 3.46 -8.74 -7.61
C GLY A 367 4.97 -8.93 -7.70
N VAL A 368 5.47 -9.15 -8.93
CA VAL A 368 6.87 -9.52 -9.18
C VAL A 368 7.85 -8.43 -8.71
N TYR A 369 7.43 -7.16 -8.61
CA TYR A 369 8.31 -6.09 -8.17
C TYR A 369 8.71 -6.20 -6.69
N GLY A 370 7.82 -6.76 -5.84
CA GLY A 370 8.09 -7.01 -4.42
C GLY A 370 8.48 -8.45 -4.07
N ALA A 371 7.94 -9.44 -4.79
CA ALA A 371 8.07 -10.85 -4.43
C ALA A 371 9.46 -11.44 -4.72
N ILE A 372 10.07 -11.04 -5.84
CA ILE A 372 11.33 -11.62 -6.31
C ILE A 372 12.53 -10.93 -5.65
N ILE A 373 13.39 -11.73 -5.02
CA ILE A 373 14.65 -11.24 -4.44
C ILE A 373 15.53 -10.71 -5.57
N GLY A 374 15.94 -9.45 -5.43
CA GLY A 374 16.71 -8.71 -6.43
C GLY A 374 15.86 -8.03 -7.49
N GLY A 375 14.53 -8.02 -7.35
CA GLY A 375 13.60 -7.34 -8.26
C GLY A 375 13.62 -5.80 -8.14
N VAL A 376 12.54 -5.17 -8.62
CA VAL A 376 12.42 -3.70 -8.67
C VAL A 376 12.50 -3.06 -7.28
N TRP A 377 11.90 -3.68 -6.25
CA TRP A 377 12.00 -3.16 -4.89
C TRP A 377 13.46 -3.11 -4.43
N ASP A 378 14.19 -4.21 -4.58
CA ASP A 378 15.59 -4.33 -4.20
C ASP A 378 16.50 -3.38 -5.02
N ALA A 379 16.13 -3.05 -6.25
CA ALA A 379 16.79 -2.01 -7.05
C ALA A 379 16.62 -0.62 -6.43
N LEU A 380 15.40 -0.26 -6.02
CA LEU A 380 15.12 1.01 -5.33
C LEU A 380 15.79 1.08 -3.96
N LEU A 381 15.76 -0.02 -3.19
CA LEU A 381 16.45 -0.12 -1.90
C LEU A 381 17.97 -0.03 -2.06
N GLY A 382 18.53 -0.62 -3.13
CA GLY A 382 19.95 -0.58 -3.47
C GLY A 382 20.48 0.82 -3.86
N GLU A 383 19.59 1.77 -4.09
CA GLU A 383 19.88 3.20 -4.24
C GLU A 383 19.77 3.98 -2.94
N GLY A 384 19.46 3.30 -1.83
CA GLY A 384 19.30 3.90 -0.50
C GLY A 384 18.09 4.82 -0.39
N ARG A 385 17.03 4.58 -1.18
CA ARG A 385 15.79 5.37 -1.20
C ARG A 385 14.76 4.89 -0.19
N ASN A 386 13.98 5.83 0.33
CA ASN A 386 12.73 5.53 1.02
C ASN A 386 11.69 5.04 0.02
N TRP A 387 11.56 3.73 -0.12
CA TRP A 387 10.55 3.09 -0.94
C TRP A 387 9.96 1.86 -0.23
N TRP A 388 8.80 2.07 0.37
CA TRP A 388 8.17 1.18 1.34
C TRP A 388 7.10 0.29 0.72
N PHE A 389 7.04 -0.94 1.19
CA PHE A 389 6.04 -1.93 0.85
C PHE A 389 4.77 -1.71 1.68
N PHE A 390 3.63 -1.71 1.01
CA PHE A 390 2.29 -1.72 1.59
C PHE A 390 1.40 -2.76 0.90
N ALA A 391 0.27 -3.07 1.53
CA ALA A 391 -0.76 -3.96 1.00
C ALA A 391 -2.13 -3.33 1.21
N SER A 392 -3.11 -3.68 0.39
CA SER A 392 -4.47 -3.21 0.60
C SER A 392 -5.51 -4.24 0.19
N SER A 393 -6.77 -4.01 0.56
CA SER A 393 -7.88 -4.87 0.17
C SER A 393 -8.35 -4.67 -1.27
N ASP A 394 -8.26 -3.45 -1.81
CA ASP A 394 -8.92 -3.01 -3.05
C ASP A 394 -10.40 -3.45 -3.11
N TRP A 395 -11.08 -3.35 -1.96
CA TRP A 395 -12.42 -3.89 -1.79
C TRP A 395 -13.45 -3.19 -2.69
N HIS A 396 -14.15 -3.96 -3.54
CA HIS A 396 -15.31 -3.52 -4.32
C HIS A 396 -16.56 -4.34 -4.02
N ASN A 397 -16.45 -5.68 -4.10
CA ASN A 397 -17.57 -6.62 -3.97
C ASN A 397 -17.08 -8.07 -3.73
N ARG A 398 -17.97 -8.98 -3.28
CA ARG A 398 -17.62 -10.39 -3.03
C ARG A 398 -17.78 -11.28 -4.28
N GLY A 399 -17.81 -10.70 -5.47
CA GLY A 399 -18.01 -11.39 -6.74
C GLY A 399 -19.41 -11.95 -6.85
N GLN A 400 -19.51 -13.27 -7.00
CA GLN A 400 -20.80 -13.96 -7.10
C GLN A 400 -21.59 -14.02 -5.78
N PHE A 401 -21.01 -13.54 -4.67
CA PHE A 401 -21.63 -13.56 -3.36
C PHE A 401 -22.13 -12.19 -2.93
N GLY A 402 -23.12 -12.19 -2.03
CA GLY A 402 -23.60 -10.97 -1.39
C GLY A 402 -22.55 -10.39 -0.44
N PRO A 403 -22.62 -9.08 -0.12
CA PRO A 403 -21.61 -8.41 0.69
C PRO A 403 -21.46 -8.94 2.12
N ASP A 404 -22.45 -9.67 2.65
CA ASP A 404 -22.41 -10.27 3.98
C ASP A 404 -22.09 -11.78 4.00
N ASP A 405 -21.93 -12.42 2.83
CA ASP A 405 -21.41 -13.79 2.78
C ASP A 405 -19.96 -13.81 3.26
N ARG A 406 -19.48 -14.94 3.80
CA ARG A 406 -18.08 -15.10 4.21
C ARG A 406 -17.19 -15.66 3.10
N ARG A 407 -17.80 -16.25 2.06
CA ARG A 407 -17.12 -16.68 0.83
C ARG A 407 -16.94 -15.48 -0.09
N THR A 408 -15.96 -15.54 -0.97
CA THR A 408 -15.76 -14.50 -1.99
C THR A 408 -15.05 -15.07 -3.21
N SER A 409 -15.43 -14.59 -4.39
CA SER A 409 -14.72 -14.89 -5.64
C SER A 409 -14.07 -13.64 -6.24
N GLN A 410 -13.90 -12.58 -5.44
CA GLN A 410 -13.38 -11.29 -5.89
C GLN A 410 -12.55 -10.66 -4.77
N ASP A 411 -13.20 -10.03 -3.80
CA ASP A 411 -12.47 -9.23 -2.80
C ASP A 411 -12.71 -9.72 -1.38
N PHE A 412 -11.69 -9.50 -0.55
CA PHE A 412 -11.83 -9.50 0.90
C PHE A 412 -12.10 -8.08 1.38
N TYR A 413 -12.78 -7.95 2.52
CA TYR A 413 -12.94 -6.65 3.15
C TYR A 413 -11.61 -6.10 3.67
N PRO A 414 -11.48 -4.76 3.83
CA PRO A 414 -10.35 -4.17 4.51
C PRO A 414 -10.17 -4.76 5.91
N GLY A 415 -9.00 -5.36 6.16
CA GLY A 415 -8.64 -6.01 7.43
C GLY A 415 -9.02 -7.48 7.57
N GLU A 416 -9.80 -8.05 6.63
CA GLU A 416 -10.20 -9.46 6.64
C GLU A 416 -9.04 -10.38 6.25
N TYR A 417 -8.39 -10.07 5.13
CA TYR A 417 -7.26 -10.85 4.62
C TYR A 417 -5.95 -10.09 4.81
N GLN A 418 -5.80 -8.90 4.23
CA GLN A 418 -4.60 -8.07 4.36
C GLN A 418 -4.75 -7.00 5.44
N ARG A 419 -3.64 -6.71 6.12
CA ARG A 419 -3.48 -5.59 7.04
C ARG A 419 -2.13 -4.93 6.89
N ASP A 420 -2.13 -3.60 6.85
CA ASP A 420 -0.94 -2.79 7.07
C ASP A 420 -0.79 -2.50 8.57
N PHE A 421 0.35 -2.85 9.15
CA PHE A 421 0.73 -2.49 10.52
C PHE A 421 1.69 -1.31 10.46
N VAL A 422 1.27 -0.17 11.00
CA VAL A 422 2.00 1.09 10.90
C VAL A 422 2.36 1.58 12.30
N MET A 423 3.65 1.86 12.53
CA MET A 423 4.12 2.45 13.77
C MET A 423 3.75 3.93 13.84
N VAL A 424 2.76 4.27 14.65
CA VAL A 424 2.30 5.65 14.85
C VAL A 424 2.88 6.22 16.12
N ARG A 425 3.28 7.50 16.07
CA ARG A 425 3.94 8.20 17.17
C ARG A 425 2.97 9.10 17.88
N HIS A 426 2.91 8.99 19.20
CA HIS A 426 2.12 9.87 20.05
C HIS A 426 2.94 11.12 20.36
N ASP A 427 3.04 12.04 19.42
CA ASP A 427 3.85 13.27 19.53
C ASP A 427 3.17 14.39 20.34
N GLY A 428 2.06 14.07 21.02
CA GLY A 428 1.26 15.01 21.81
C GLY A 428 0.20 15.75 20.99
N LYS A 429 0.03 15.45 19.70
CA LYS A 429 -1.07 15.95 18.85
C LYS A 429 -2.34 15.08 18.90
N ASN A 430 -2.35 14.05 19.74
CA ASN A 430 -3.48 13.13 19.90
C ASN A 430 -4.82 13.89 20.00
N GLY A 431 -5.83 13.38 19.31
CA GLY A 431 -7.21 13.76 19.55
C GLY A 431 -7.67 13.37 20.95
N LYS A 432 -8.90 13.76 21.29
CA LYS A 432 -9.55 13.42 22.56
C LYS A 432 -9.45 11.93 22.87
N ASN A 433 -9.21 11.63 24.14
CA ASN A 433 -9.03 10.26 24.65
C ASN A 433 -7.90 9.47 24.00
N GLY A 434 -6.89 10.14 23.41
CA GLY A 434 -5.77 9.45 22.76
C GLY A 434 -6.11 8.92 21.35
N LYS A 435 -7.21 9.37 20.74
CA LYS A 435 -7.56 9.03 19.36
C LYS A 435 -6.46 9.55 18.41
N LEU A 436 -6.00 8.68 17.52
CA LEU A 436 -5.00 9.04 16.50
C LEU A 436 -5.55 10.10 15.54
N THR A 437 -4.64 10.92 15.03
CA THR A 437 -4.93 11.90 13.98
C THR A 437 -4.52 11.36 12.61
N PRO A 438 -5.14 11.82 11.51
CA PRO A 438 -4.67 11.49 10.17
C PRO A 438 -3.19 11.81 9.94
N GLN A 439 -2.68 12.87 10.59
CA GLN A 439 -1.27 13.25 10.48
C GLN A 439 -0.34 12.18 11.09
N GLU A 440 -0.68 11.63 12.26
CA GLU A 440 0.10 10.56 12.89
C GLU A 440 0.12 9.28 12.03
N ILE A 441 -1.00 8.93 11.38
CA ILE A 441 -1.06 7.81 10.44
C ILE A 441 -0.15 8.06 9.22
N VAL A 442 -0.26 9.22 8.58
CA VAL A 442 0.52 9.57 7.38
C VAL A 442 2.02 9.68 7.73
N ASP A 443 2.37 10.20 8.89
CA ASP A 443 3.76 10.22 9.38
C ASP A 443 4.29 8.80 9.63
N GLY A 444 3.47 7.91 10.18
CA GLY A 444 3.77 6.50 10.35
C GLY A 444 4.04 5.80 9.01
N LEU A 445 3.14 5.95 8.04
CA LEU A 445 3.31 5.41 6.67
C LEU A 445 4.62 5.92 6.04
N ARG A 446 4.87 7.23 6.12
CA ARG A 446 6.09 7.85 5.57
C ARG A 446 7.37 7.35 6.23
N SER A 447 7.31 7.00 7.52
CA SER A 447 8.48 6.52 8.26
C SER A 447 9.01 5.19 7.73
N GLY A 448 8.18 4.39 7.07
CA GLY A 448 8.54 3.03 6.64
C GLY A 448 8.67 2.04 7.79
N ASN A 449 8.40 2.46 9.03
CA ASN A 449 8.28 1.55 10.16
C ASN A 449 6.92 0.86 10.13
N SER A 450 6.79 -0.04 9.16
CA SER A 450 5.57 -0.79 8.88
C SER A 450 5.89 -2.17 8.31
N PHE A 451 4.93 -3.07 8.48
CA PHE A 451 4.93 -4.39 7.86
C PHE A 451 3.51 -4.74 7.44
N THR A 452 3.37 -5.68 6.52
CA THR A 452 2.09 -6.17 6.04
C THR A 452 1.96 -7.64 6.37
N SER A 453 0.74 -8.10 6.64
CA SER A 453 0.46 -9.52 6.87
C SER A 453 -0.86 -9.91 6.24
N SER A 454 -0.86 -11.03 5.51
CA SER A 454 -2.10 -11.69 5.07
C SER A 454 -2.52 -12.79 6.04
N GLY A 455 -3.84 -12.97 6.19
CA GLY A 455 -4.48 -14.02 6.96
C GLY A 455 -4.05 -14.12 8.42
N GLN A 456 -3.59 -12.99 8.98
CA GLN A 456 -3.13 -12.86 10.37
C GLN A 456 -2.03 -13.88 10.73
N ILE A 457 -1.18 -14.27 9.78
CA ILE A 457 -0.07 -15.19 10.04
C ILE A 457 0.90 -14.64 11.10
N ILE A 458 1.06 -13.31 11.16
CA ILE A 458 1.65 -12.62 12.30
C ILE A 458 0.84 -11.39 12.68
N ASP A 459 0.86 -11.01 13.95
CA ASP A 459 0.23 -9.76 14.41
C ASP A 459 1.13 -8.87 15.29
N ARG A 460 2.36 -9.31 15.57
CA ARG A 460 3.42 -8.51 16.20
C ARG A 460 4.73 -8.76 15.47
N LEU A 461 5.51 -7.68 15.28
CA LEU A 461 6.86 -7.73 14.77
C LEU A 461 7.73 -6.68 15.47
N ALA A 462 8.90 -7.10 15.95
CA ALA A 462 10.02 -6.20 16.19
C ALA A 462 11.21 -6.67 15.36
N PHE A 463 11.77 -5.74 14.58
CA PHE A 463 12.96 -5.98 13.78
C PHE A 463 13.97 -4.89 14.11
N VAL A 464 15.11 -5.30 14.67
CA VAL A 464 16.09 -4.41 15.28
C VAL A 464 17.49 -4.78 14.82
N ALA A 465 18.26 -3.78 14.40
CA ALA A 465 19.70 -3.91 14.16
C ALA A 465 20.46 -2.98 15.10
N CYS A 466 21.49 -3.48 15.77
CA CYS A 466 22.37 -2.68 16.63
C CYS A 466 23.84 -2.92 16.29
N ILE A 467 24.69 -1.93 16.56
CA ILE A 467 26.15 -2.13 16.57
C ILE A 467 26.48 -3.26 17.56
N GLY A 468 27.32 -4.21 17.13
CA GLY A 468 27.78 -5.31 17.96
C GLY A 468 28.96 -4.91 18.86
N ASN A 469 29.00 -5.47 20.07
CA ASN A 469 30.21 -5.41 20.91
C ASN A 469 31.45 -5.95 20.18
N PRO A 470 32.65 -5.38 20.41
CA PRO A 470 32.99 -4.35 21.40
C PRO A 470 33.04 -2.90 20.84
N ALA A 471 32.36 -2.61 19.73
CA ALA A 471 32.37 -1.25 19.18
C ALA A 471 31.66 -0.22 20.10
N PRO A 472 31.95 1.09 19.98
CA PRO A 472 31.22 2.13 20.72
C PRO A 472 29.71 2.01 20.52
N HIS A 473 28.94 2.16 21.61
CA HIS A 473 27.49 1.92 21.66
C HIS A 473 27.09 0.49 21.25
N GLY A 474 28.04 -0.45 21.25
CA GLY A 474 27.83 -1.84 20.92
C GLY A 474 26.97 -2.58 21.94
N ARG A 475 26.28 -3.63 21.49
CA ARG A 475 25.44 -4.49 22.33
C ARG A 475 25.77 -5.97 22.11
N SER A 476 25.46 -6.79 23.11
CA SER A 476 25.48 -8.25 22.99
C SER A 476 24.22 -8.75 22.30
N GLU A 477 24.27 -9.96 21.75
CA GLU A 477 23.10 -10.66 21.18
C GLU A 477 21.93 -10.73 22.16
N SER A 478 22.20 -11.12 23.41
CA SER A 478 21.18 -11.16 24.47
C SER A 478 20.54 -9.81 24.79
N ALA A 479 21.27 -8.71 24.64
CA ALA A 479 20.72 -7.38 24.88
C ALA A 479 19.82 -6.95 23.72
N VAL A 480 20.24 -7.19 22.48
CA VAL A 480 19.43 -6.87 21.29
C VAL A 480 18.18 -7.74 21.24
N GLU A 481 18.29 -9.02 21.59
CA GLU A 481 17.14 -9.93 21.73
C GLU A 481 16.14 -9.42 22.76
N ALA A 482 16.59 -9.01 23.95
CA ALA A 482 15.72 -8.49 24.99
C ALA A 482 15.02 -7.19 24.57
N LEU A 483 15.72 -6.31 23.85
CA LEU A 483 15.13 -5.08 23.29
C LEU A 483 14.03 -5.41 22.28
N ALA A 484 14.30 -6.29 21.32
CA ALA A 484 13.33 -6.68 20.31
C ALA A 484 12.14 -7.43 20.92
N LEU A 485 12.38 -8.32 21.90
CA LEU A 485 11.31 -9.05 22.57
C LEU A 485 10.37 -8.12 23.34
N ASN A 486 10.91 -7.17 24.10
CA ASN A 486 10.07 -6.21 24.80
C ASN A 486 9.29 -5.33 23.82
N ALA A 487 9.94 -4.83 22.76
CA ALA A 487 9.26 -4.04 21.73
C ALA A 487 8.09 -4.81 21.08
N ALA A 488 8.29 -6.07 20.68
CA ALA A 488 7.23 -6.90 20.09
C ALA A 488 6.09 -7.19 21.06
N MET A 489 6.40 -7.51 22.33
CA MET A 489 5.37 -7.81 23.34
C MET A 489 4.57 -6.56 23.73
N ASP A 490 5.21 -5.40 23.79
CA ASP A 490 4.57 -4.13 24.12
C ASP A 490 3.92 -3.47 22.89
N ASN A 491 4.06 -4.07 21.69
CA ASN A 491 3.60 -3.53 20.41
C ASN A 491 4.19 -2.14 20.07
N THR A 492 5.44 -1.92 20.47
CA THR A 492 6.19 -0.67 20.31
C THR A 492 7.44 -0.90 19.47
N ASP A 493 8.34 0.08 19.42
CA ASP A 493 9.68 -0.09 18.90
C ASP A 493 10.74 0.39 19.90
N ILE A 494 11.94 0.63 19.40
CA ILE A 494 13.08 0.99 20.23
C ILE A 494 13.57 2.42 19.93
N ASP A 495 14.17 3.04 20.95
CA ASP A 495 14.89 4.31 20.84
C ASP A 495 16.20 4.24 21.63
N PHE A 496 17.19 3.56 21.04
CA PHE A 496 18.49 3.36 21.66
C PHE A 496 19.61 3.78 20.71
N GLU A 497 20.53 4.60 21.21
CA GLU A 497 21.73 4.96 20.47
C GLU A 497 22.53 3.71 20.07
N GLY A 498 22.93 3.68 18.80
CA GLY A 498 23.63 2.53 18.19
C GLY A 498 22.68 1.41 17.73
N CYS A 499 21.38 1.67 17.63
CA CYS A 499 20.38 0.76 17.08
C CYS A 499 19.45 1.46 16.08
N ALA A 500 18.80 0.68 15.21
CA ALA A 500 17.78 1.12 14.26
C ALA A 500 16.69 0.05 14.13
N THR A 501 15.49 0.47 13.71
CA THR A 501 14.38 -0.43 13.34
C THR A 501 13.91 -0.20 11.90
N MET A 502 12.79 -0.80 11.50
CA MET A 502 12.26 -0.72 10.14
C MET A 502 12.07 0.73 9.70
N GLY A 503 12.43 1.03 8.46
CA GLY A 503 12.36 2.38 7.90
C GLY A 503 13.43 3.33 8.43
N GLU A 504 14.39 2.86 9.22
CA GLU A 504 15.52 3.64 9.75
C GLU A 504 16.87 3.15 9.23
N LYS A 505 17.92 3.93 9.48
CA LYS A 505 19.30 3.51 9.21
C LYS A 505 20.14 3.41 10.47
N LEU A 506 20.91 2.33 10.56
CA LEU A 506 21.99 2.16 11.51
C LEU A 506 23.29 2.68 10.89
N ILE A 507 23.90 3.71 11.47
CA ILE A 507 25.25 4.13 11.08
C ILE A 507 26.27 3.25 11.81
N ALA A 508 26.88 2.30 11.08
CA ALA A 508 27.81 1.32 11.63
C ALA A 508 29.27 1.66 11.26
N PRO A 509 30.24 1.54 12.19
CA PRO A 509 31.65 1.69 11.84
C PRO A 509 32.12 0.55 10.92
N LYS A 510 32.94 0.87 9.92
CA LYS A 510 33.48 -0.11 8.98
C LYS A 510 34.28 -1.22 9.69
N GLY A 511 34.05 -2.45 9.28
CA GLY A 511 34.67 -3.65 9.82
C GLY A 511 34.18 -4.05 11.21
N LYS A 512 33.09 -3.45 11.69
CA LYS A 512 32.42 -3.87 12.93
C LYS A 512 31.23 -4.77 12.63
N ASP A 513 30.81 -5.50 13.64
CA ASP A 513 29.67 -6.39 13.52
C ASP A 513 28.38 -5.63 13.77
N VAL A 514 27.31 -6.07 13.12
CA VAL A 514 25.93 -5.67 13.43
C VAL A 514 25.22 -6.89 14.00
N VAL A 515 24.55 -6.71 15.12
CA VAL A 515 23.69 -7.73 15.74
C VAL A 515 22.26 -7.40 15.37
N VAL A 516 21.55 -8.38 14.84
CA VAL A 516 20.16 -8.25 14.39
C VAL A 516 19.30 -9.18 15.22
N ALA A 517 18.18 -8.67 15.74
CA ALA A 517 17.15 -9.47 16.37
C ALA A 517 15.80 -9.25 15.68
N ILE A 518 15.08 -10.35 15.48
CA ILE A 518 13.73 -10.39 14.95
C ILE A 518 12.88 -11.09 16.00
N VAL A 519 11.72 -10.52 16.30
CA VAL A 519 10.70 -11.16 17.13
C VAL A 519 9.36 -11.04 16.43
N VAL A 520 8.72 -12.18 16.19
CA VAL A 520 7.36 -12.26 15.63
C VAL A 520 6.44 -12.93 16.62
N ARG A 521 5.15 -12.59 16.57
CA ARG A 521 4.08 -13.38 17.21
C ARG A 521 3.28 -14.10 16.14
N ASP A 522 3.30 -15.43 16.21
CA ASP A 522 2.44 -16.36 15.47
C ASP A 522 1.19 -16.62 16.33
N PRO A 523 0.04 -15.97 16.05
CA PRO A 523 -1.10 -15.99 16.94
C PRO A 523 -1.80 -17.35 16.96
N ALA A 524 -2.04 -17.88 18.14
CA ALA A 524 -2.85 -19.07 18.35
C ALA A 524 -4.33 -18.78 18.09
N GLY A 525 -5.05 -19.81 17.64
CA GLY A 525 -6.49 -19.74 17.41
C GLY A 525 -6.81 -19.60 15.92
N THR A 526 -7.97 -19.02 15.62
CA THR A 526 -8.46 -18.91 14.24
C THR A 526 -8.25 -17.51 13.69
N ASN A 527 -7.88 -17.42 12.41
CA ASN A 527 -7.97 -16.18 11.63
C ASN A 527 -9.39 -15.97 11.07
N TYR A 528 -9.56 -14.98 10.19
CA TYR A 528 -10.85 -14.68 9.56
C TYR A 528 -11.29 -15.63 8.43
N SER A 529 -10.45 -16.56 7.99
CA SER A 529 -10.84 -17.57 7.01
C SER A 529 -12.08 -18.31 7.51
N PRO A 530 -13.13 -18.47 6.68
CA PRO A 530 -14.28 -19.24 7.10
C PRO A 530 -14.01 -20.74 7.10
N TYR A 531 -12.90 -21.20 6.51
CA TYR A 531 -12.65 -22.60 6.21
C TYR A 531 -11.93 -23.34 7.33
N SER A 532 -12.57 -24.35 7.92
CA SER A 532 -12.01 -25.18 9.00
C SER A 532 -11.38 -26.49 8.53
N PHE A 533 -11.37 -26.77 7.23
CA PHE A 533 -10.72 -27.95 6.67
C PHE A 533 -9.22 -27.71 6.42
N ASN A 534 -8.48 -28.81 6.29
CA ASN A 534 -7.03 -28.76 6.08
C ASN A 534 -6.66 -28.05 4.78
N ASN A 535 -5.66 -27.19 4.85
CA ASN A 535 -5.08 -26.43 3.75
C ASN A 535 -4.62 -27.39 2.63
N PRO A 536 -5.25 -27.33 1.44
CA PRO A 536 -4.91 -28.21 0.32
C PRO A 536 -3.44 -28.11 -0.12
N SER A 537 -2.82 -26.94 -0.03
CA SER A 537 -1.43 -26.73 -0.41
C SER A 537 -0.48 -27.48 0.55
N LEU A 538 -0.77 -27.47 1.85
CA LEU A 538 -0.01 -28.21 2.86
C LEU A 538 -0.26 -29.74 2.81
N LEU A 539 -1.46 -30.18 2.41
CA LEU A 539 -1.76 -31.60 2.23
C LEU A 539 -0.87 -32.25 1.15
N GLN A 540 -0.39 -31.50 0.16
CA GLN A 540 0.54 -31.99 -0.87
C GLN A 540 1.85 -32.54 -0.27
N VAL A 541 2.23 -32.04 0.90
CA VAL A 541 3.45 -32.46 1.63
C VAL A 541 3.12 -33.19 2.94
N GLY A 542 1.88 -33.64 3.10
CA GLY A 542 1.45 -34.46 4.25
C GLY A 542 1.24 -33.70 5.55
N ILE A 543 1.07 -32.38 5.49
CA ILE A 543 0.80 -31.55 6.68
C ILE A 543 -0.71 -31.30 6.79
N GLU A 544 -1.30 -31.75 7.89
CA GLU A 544 -2.72 -31.54 8.22
C GLU A 544 -2.88 -30.29 9.09
N GLN A 545 -3.20 -29.16 8.46
CA GLN A 545 -3.39 -27.88 9.15
C GLN A 545 -4.59 -27.13 8.57
N PRO A 546 -5.59 -26.73 9.38
CA PRO A 546 -6.74 -25.97 8.89
C PRO A 546 -6.38 -24.62 8.27
N LEU A 547 -7.08 -24.23 7.21
CA LEU A 547 -6.94 -22.90 6.58
C LEU A 547 -7.18 -21.75 7.56
N ASN A 548 -8.16 -21.92 8.46
CA ASN A 548 -8.46 -20.93 9.48
C ASN A 548 -7.52 -20.96 10.69
N LYS A 549 -6.54 -21.86 10.76
CA LYS A 549 -5.53 -21.90 11.83
C LYS A 549 -4.14 -21.98 11.20
N PRO A 550 -3.72 -20.94 10.45
CA PRO A 550 -2.40 -20.94 9.87
C PRO A 550 -1.34 -20.95 10.98
N VAL A 551 -0.18 -21.49 10.66
CA VAL A 551 1.01 -21.51 11.49
C VAL A 551 2.14 -20.95 10.65
N LEU A 552 2.95 -20.07 11.23
CA LEU A 552 4.14 -19.55 10.56
C LEU A 552 5.16 -20.69 10.40
N ASP A 553 5.57 -21.00 9.16
CA ASP A 553 6.56 -22.03 8.89
C ASP A 553 7.98 -21.49 9.04
N HIS A 554 8.26 -20.38 8.35
CA HIS A 554 9.58 -19.76 8.38
C HIS A 554 9.55 -18.24 8.16
N VAL A 555 10.67 -17.61 8.55
CA VAL A 555 11.02 -16.21 8.30
C VAL A 555 12.32 -16.17 7.52
N ASP A 556 12.26 -15.58 6.33
CA ASP A 556 13.41 -15.30 5.50
C ASP A 556 14.01 -13.94 5.83
N VAL A 557 15.32 -13.90 5.97
CA VAL A 557 16.12 -12.68 6.03
C VAL A 557 16.76 -12.47 4.67
N ILE A 558 16.43 -11.36 4.02
CA ILE A 558 16.97 -10.98 2.72
C ILE A 558 17.90 -9.80 2.91
N GLN A 559 19.11 -9.90 2.38
CA GLN A 559 20.13 -8.86 2.46
C GLN A 559 20.52 -8.41 1.06
N GLY A 560 20.65 -7.10 0.84
CA GLY A 560 21.21 -6.52 -0.38
C GLY A 560 22.10 -5.32 -0.10
N MET A 561 22.96 -4.97 -1.04
CA MET A 561 23.88 -3.84 -0.93
C MET A 561 23.23 -2.53 -1.39
N VAL A 562 23.58 -1.44 -0.71
CA VAL A 562 23.33 -0.06 -1.16
C VAL A 562 24.54 0.38 -1.97
N SER A 563 24.40 0.31 -3.30
CA SER A 563 25.50 0.44 -4.25
C SER A 563 25.59 1.82 -4.90
N SER A 564 24.56 2.65 -4.76
CA SER A 564 24.54 4.01 -5.30
C SER A 564 23.68 4.95 -4.46
N LEU A 565 23.85 6.25 -4.68
CA LEU A 565 22.87 7.25 -4.26
C LEU A 565 21.59 7.15 -5.10
N PRO A 566 20.48 7.76 -4.66
CA PRO A 566 19.27 7.89 -5.47
C PRO A 566 19.56 8.43 -6.88
N LYS A 567 19.46 7.56 -7.89
CA LYS A 567 19.67 7.91 -9.30
C LYS A 567 18.80 9.09 -9.75
N GLN A 568 19.35 9.93 -10.61
CA GLN A 568 18.66 11.06 -11.24
C GLN A 568 18.39 10.77 -12.72
N PRO A 569 17.38 11.42 -13.33
CA PRO A 569 17.16 11.31 -14.76
C PRO A 569 18.44 11.58 -15.57
N GLY A 570 18.83 10.64 -16.43
CA GLY A 570 20.06 10.69 -17.23
C GLY A 570 21.23 9.86 -16.66
N ASP A 571 21.12 9.36 -15.42
CA ASP A 571 22.10 8.42 -14.89
C ASP A 571 22.06 7.07 -15.64
N VAL A 572 23.20 6.37 -15.63
CA VAL A 572 23.27 4.99 -16.11
C VAL A 572 22.31 4.11 -15.32
N ASP A 573 21.60 3.23 -16.01
CA ASP A 573 20.60 2.31 -15.45
C ASP A 573 19.44 3.03 -14.73
N TYR A 574 19.08 4.25 -15.17
CA TYR A 574 17.92 4.98 -14.64
C TYR A 574 16.56 4.41 -15.09
N ALA A 575 16.49 3.81 -16.28
CA ALA A 575 15.24 3.33 -16.85
C ALA A 575 15.37 1.90 -17.38
N GLY A 576 14.29 1.13 -17.25
CA GLY A 576 14.25 -0.25 -17.72
C GLY A 576 12.92 -0.92 -17.42
N ALA A 577 12.22 -1.31 -18.47
CA ALA A 577 11.01 -2.11 -18.36
C ALA A 577 11.34 -3.55 -18.00
N TRP A 578 10.57 -4.13 -17.09
CA TRP A 578 10.62 -5.57 -16.86
C TRP A 578 10.13 -6.32 -18.12
N PRO A 579 10.70 -7.49 -18.46
CA PRO A 579 10.29 -8.22 -19.66
C PRO A 579 8.81 -8.65 -19.64
N ASP A 580 8.08 -8.34 -20.70
CA ASP A 580 6.65 -8.70 -20.94
C ASP A 580 6.40 -10.21 -21.14
N ASN A 581 7.43 -11.03 -21.04
CA ASN A 581 7.36 -12.48 -21.19
C ASN A 581 8.33 -13.18 -20.24
N TRP A 582 8.55 -12.58 -19.07
CA TRP A 582 9.53 -13.08 -18.10
C TRP A 582 9.17 -14.48 -17.56
N LEU A 583 7.87 -14.76 -17.43
CA LEU A 583 7.37 -16.08 -17.06
C LEU A 583 7.25 -16.97 -18.29
N ASP A 584 8.11 -17.99 -18.39
CA ASP A 584 7.94 -19.10 -19.32
C ASP A 584 7.28 -20.28 -18.60
N PHE A 585 5.95 -20.37 -18.70
CA PHE A 585 5.17 -21.44 -18.08
C PHE A 585 5.22 -22.77 -18.85
N THR A 586 5.87 -22.79 -20.03
CA THR A 586 6.19 -24.05 -20.74
C THR A 586 7.49 -24.66 -20.21
N ALA A 587 8.36 -23.84 -19.63
CA ALA A 587 9.44 -24.27 -18.77
C ALA A 587 8.91 -24.67 -17.38
N ASN A 588 9.68 -25.50 -16.66
CA ASN A 588 9.24 -26.17 -15.43
C ASN A 588 8.47 -25.23 -14.46
N PRO A 589 7.18 -25.53 -14.16
CA PRO A 589 6.31 -24.68 -13.35
C PRO A 589 6.77 -24.48 -11.90
N GLN A 590 7.78 -25.26 -11.47
CA GLN A 590 8.31 -25.31 -10.11
C GLN A 590 9.64 -24.57 -9.94
N VAL A 591 10.04 -23.74 -10.92
CA VAL A 591 11.29 -22.99 -10.86
C VAL A 591 11.03 -21.51 -11.12
N GLN A 592 11.52 -20.65 -10.23
CA GLN A 592 11.51 -19.22 -10.47
C GLN A 592 12.39 -18.86 -11.69
N PRO A 593 11.90 -18.01 -12.62
CA PRO A 593 12.70 -17.54 -13.73
C PRO A 593 13.93 -16.73 -13.28
N SER A 594 14.97 -16.69 -14.12
CA SER A 594 16.20 -15.97 -13.83
C SER A 594 16.07 -14.46 -14.03
N LEU A 595 16.73 -13.66 -13.17
CA LEU A 595 16.91 -12.22 -13.36
C LEU A 595 17.88 -11.85 -14.50
N ALA A 596 18.43 -12.83 -15.23
CA ALA A 596 19.36 -12.56 -16.32
C ALA A 596 18.76 -11.68 -17.43
N SER A 597 17.47 -11.87 -17.75
CA SER A 597 16.73 -11.10 -18.77
C SER A 597 16.21 -9.75 -18.27
N VAL A 598 16.17 -9.53 -16.95
CA VAL A 598 15.73 -8.26 -16.36
C VAL A 598 16.83 -7.19 -16.56
N PRO A 599 16.51 -5.98 -17.03
CA PRO A 599 17.51 -4.92 -17.21
C PRO A 599 18.23 -4.55 -15.91
N PRO A 600 19.50 -4.12 -15.95
CA PRO A 600 20.25 -3.66 -14.75
C PRO A 600 19.52 -2.58 -13.96
N ALA A 601 18.79 -1.70 -14.65
CA ALA A 601 17.98 -0.66 -14.01
C ALA A 601 16.94 -1.23 -13.04
N ALA A 602 16.30 -2.36 -13.37
CA ALA A 602 15.15 -2.92 -12.67
C ALA A 602 15.51 -4.10 -11.75
N LYS A 603 16.79 -4.25 -11.39
CA LYS A 603 17.25 -5.32 -10.50
C LYS A 603 18.41 -4.91 -9.60
N ASN A 604 18.55 -5.57 -8.47
CA ASN A 604 19.73 -5.53 -7.62
C ASN A 604 20.25 -6.94 -7.37
N THR A 605 21.27 -7.35 -8.13
CA THR A 605 21.83 -8.71 -8.04
C THR A 605 22.66 -8.96 -6.78
N THR A 606 22.82 -7.96 -5.91
CA THR A 606 23.44 -8.15 -4.59
C THR A 606 22.43 -8.63 -3.55
N ALA A 607 21.13 -8.52 -3.83
CA ALA A 607 20.08 -9.05 -2.96
C ALA A 607 20.07 -10.57 -3.02
N ALA A 608 20.07 -11.22 -1.86
CA ALA A 608 20.01 -12.67 -1.73
C ALA A 608 19.33 -13.06 -0.42
N LEU A 609 18.80 -14.29 -0.39
CA LEU A 609 18.44 -14.94 0.87
C LEU A 609 19.71 -15.08 1.72
N TYR A 610 19.76 -14.36 2.84
CA TYR A 610 20.88 -14.38 3.77
C TYR A 610 20.76 -15.56 4.72
N MET A 611 19.57 -15.78 5.28
CA MET A 611 19.25 -16.93 6.12
C MET A 611 17.74 -17.10 6.26
N THR A 612 17.33 -18.31 6.64
CA THR A 612 15.94 -18.66 6.96
C THR A 612 15.88 -19.18 8.39
N PHE A 613 14.90 -18.69 9.16
CA PHE A 613 14.57 -19.18 10.49
C PHE A 613 13.25 -19.94 10.46
N ASN A 614 13.17 -21.06 11.17
CA ASN A 614 12.02 -21.95 11.26
C ASN A 614 11.95 -22.57 12.65
N GLU A 615 11.04 -23.53 12.86
CA GLU A 615 10.86 -24.20 14.15
C GLU A 615 12.15 -24.75 14.77
N ALA A 616 13.09 -25.21 13.94
CA ALA A 616 14.36 -25.78 14.40
C ALA A 616 15.42 -24.72 14.79
N THR A 617 15.25 -23.47 14.37
CA THR A 617 16.31 -22.44 14.42
C THR A 617 15.93 -21.16 15.16
N TRP A 618 14.63 -20.84 15.30
CA TRP A 618 14.20 -19.80 16.22
C TRP A 618 14.07 -20.32 17.66
N SER A 619 14.02 -19.41 18.63
CA SER A 619 13.68 -19.74 20.01
C SER A 619 12.23 -19.37 20.32
N THR A 620 11.50 -20.30 20.94
CA THR A 620 10.14 -20.00 21.45
C THR A 620 10.23 -19.39 22.85
N VAL A 621 9.54 -18.26 23.07
CA VAL A 621 9.55 -17.54 24.34
C VAL A 621 8.77 -18.33 25.39
N LYS A 622 9.42 -18.72 26.50
CA LYS A 622 8.81 -19.58 27.53
C LYS A 622 7.57 -18.99 28.21
N ARG A 623 7.55 -17.66 28.41
CA ARG A 623 6.43 -16.97 29.06
C ARG A 623 5.23 -16.77 28.14
N ASP A 624 5.45 -16.86 26.83
CA ASP A 624 4.43 -16.68 25.81
C ASP A 624 4.87 -17.40 24.53
N PRO A 625 4.47 -18.67 24.34
CA PRO A 625 4.94 -19.50 23.23
C PRO A 625 4.53 -19.02 21.83
N GLU A 626 3.61 -18.07 21.71
CA GLU A 626 3.26 -17.45 20.41
C GLU A 626 4.42 -16.61 19.87
N PHE A 627 5.29 -16.08 20.74
CA PHE A 627 6.45 -15.29 20.33
C PHE A 627 7.67 -16.15 19.99
N LYS A 628 8.26 -15.88 18.82
CA LYS A 628 9.50 -16.49 18.32
C LYS A 628 10.60 -15.44 18.25
N THR A 629 11.77 -15.74 18.81
CA THR A 629 12.96 -14.88 18.75
C THR A 629 14.03 -15.46 17.83
N MET A 630 14.64 -14.60 17.03
CA MET A 630 15.69 -14.95 16.08
C MET A 630 16.79 -13.90 16.21
N VAL A 631 18.03 -14.34 16.42
CA VAL A 631 19.17 -13.44 16.65
C VAL A 631 20.35 -13.92 15.83
N PHE A 632 20.97 -12.99 15.10
CA PHE A 632 22.16 -13.29 14.31
C PHE A 632 23.09 -12.09 14.22
N ARG A 633 24.28 -12.34 13.67
CA ARG A 633 25.31 -11.32 13.46
C ARG A 633 25.61 -11.19 11.97
N ILE A 634 25.71 -9.96 11.51
CA ILE A 634 26.33 -9.62 10.22
C ILE A 634 27.76 -9.18 10.52
N PRO A 635 28.76 -10.04 10.26
CA PRO A 635 30.12 -9.80 10.70
C PRO A 635 30.81 -8.75 9.84
N ALA A 636 31.64 -7.92 10.48
CA ALA A 636 32.62 -7.04 9.86
C ALA A 636 32.12 -6.26 8.63
N VAL A 637 31.01 -5.52 8.77
CA VAL A 637 30.35 -4.82 7.66
C VAL A 637 31.30 -3.90 6.90
N GLN A 638 31.40 -4.08 5.59
CA GLN A 638 32.36 -3.34 4.73
C GLN A 638 31.70 -2.28 3.86
N ALA A 639 30.45 -2.51 3.48
CA ALA A 639 29.69 -1.67 2.57
C ALA A 639 28.28 -1.47 3.11
N SER A 640 27.67 -0.34 2.76
CA SER A 640 26.29 -0.06 3.11
C SER A 640 25.35 -1.08 2.47
N GLN A 641 24.33 -1.46 3.21
CA GLN A 641 23.44 -2.57 2.88
C GLN A 641 22.07 -2.34 3.51
N TYR A 642 21.10 -3.19 3.15
CA TYR A 642 19.81 -3.24 3.78
C TYR A 642 19.45 -4.69 4.10
N VAL A 643 18.58 -4.86 5.08
CA VAL A 643 18.02 -6.16 5.46
C VAL A 643 16.51 -6.03 5.54
N ARG A 644 15.77 -6.92 4.88
CA ARG A 644 14.32 -7.00 4.92
C ARG A 644 13.87 -8.42 5.19
N LEU A 645 12.64 -8.58 5.66
CA LEU A 645 12.06 -9.88 5.98
C LEU A 645 10.84 -10.17 5.14
N ARG A 646 10.62 -11.46 4.91
CA ARG A 646 9.31 -12.02 4.58
C ARG A 646 9.12 -13.34 5.33
N GLY A 647 7.91 -13.87 5.40
CA GLY A 647 7.67 -15.21 5.89
C GLY A 647 6.31 -15.73 5.45
N THR A 648 6.11 -17.04 5.57
CA THR A 648 4.93 -17.75 5.03
C THR A 648 4.52 -18.92 5.92
N ASN A 649 3.29 -19.41 5.72
CA ASN A 649 2.79 -20.64 6.32
C ASN A 649 3.17 -21.90 5.53
N LEU A 650 3.84 -21.73 4.39
CA LEU A 650 4.21 -22.83 3.51
C LEU A 650 5.70 -23.21 3.68
N PRO A 651 6.01 -24.50 3.92
CA PRO A 651 7.39 -25.00 3.88
C PRO A 651 8.06 -24.76 2.53
N ALA A 652 9.38 -24.91 2.49
CA ALA A 652 10.11 -24.99 1.22
C ALA A 652 9.70 -26.25 0.42
N GLY A 653 9.59 -26.10 -0.90
CA GLY A 653 9.32 -27.19 -1.84
C GLY A 653 7.88 -27.67 -1.88
N VAL A 654 6.91 -26.85 -1.47
CA VAL A 654 5.48 -27.15 -1.65
C VAL A 654 5.16 -27.03 -3.15
N PRO A 655 4.71 -28.12 -3.81
CA PRO A 655 4.49 -28.10 -5.25
C PRO A 655 3.56 -26.97 -5.68
N TYR A 656 3.99 -26.23 -6.71
CA TYR A 656 3.31 -25.07 -7.30
C TYR A 656 3.23 -23.81 -6.43
N GLU A 657 3.67 -23.86 -5.19
CA GLU A 657 3.54 -22.75 -4.23
C GLU A 657 4.90 -22.19 -3.79
N THR A 658 5.87 -23.07 -3.48
CA THR A 658 7.21 -22.65 -3.04
C THR A 658 8.31 -23.48 -3.71
N ASP A 659 9.45 -22.85 -3.99
CA ASP A 659 10.64 -23.53 -4.50
C ASP A 659 11.44 -24.22 -3.38
N ALA A 660 12.52 -24.91 -3.75
CA ALA A 660 13.37 -25.65 -2.80
C ALA A 660 14.06 -24.78 -1.73
N ASN A 661 14.08 -23.46 -1.91
CA ASN A 661 14.60 -22.50 -0.93
C ASN A 661 13.47 -21.77 -0.18
N GLY A 662 12.21 -22.11 -0.41
CA GLY A 662 11.06 -21.43 0.19
C GLY A 662 10.65 -20.14 -0.52
N ASN A 663 11.20 -19.81 -1.69
CA ASN A 663 10.71 -18.66 -2.45
C ASN A 663 9.32 -18.94 -3.02
N PRO A 664 8.43 -17.93 -3.11
CA PRO A 664 7.10 -18.11 -3.71
C PRO A 664 7.21 -18.49 -5.19
N LEU A 665 6.39 -19.42 -5.66
CA LEU A 665 6.23 -19.72 -7.07
C LEU A 665 5.09 -18.89 -7.68
N ALA A 666 4.88 -19.04 -8.99
CA ALA A 666 3.88 -18.29 -9.73
C ALA A 666 2.47 -18.78 -9.35
N ASP A 667 1.57 -17.87 -8.97
CA ASP A 667 0.19 -18.20 -8.56
C ASP A 667 -0.71 -18.68 -9.71
N LEU A 668 -0.18 -18.64 -10.93
CA LEU A 668 -0.82 -19.08 -12.18
C LEU A 668 -1.52 -20.44 -12.03
N TRP A 669 -0.98 -21.34 -11.20
CA TRP A 669 -1.45 -22.72 -11.01
C TRP A 669 -2.77 -22.89 -10.23
N THR A 670 -3.38 -21.77 -9.83
CA THR A 670 -4.71 -21.71 -9.21
C THR A 670 -5.71 -20.92 -10.06
N ASN A 671 -5.33 -20.50 -11.28
CA ASN A 671 -6.17 -19.69 -12.15
C ASN A 671 -7.22 -20.54 -12.88
N ALA A 672 -8.46 -20.04 -12.88
CA ALA A 672 -9.66 -20.69 -13.40
C ALA A 672 -10.21 -20.06 -14.70
N ALA A 673 -9.59 -19.00 -15.23
CA ALA A 673 -9.99 -18.38 -16.49
C ALA A 673 -9.18 -18.86 -17.70
N ALA A 674 -9.86 -18.87 -18.85
CA ALA A 674 -9.23 -19.12 -20.14
C ALA A 674 -8.32 -17.95 -20.55
N VAL A 675 -7.21 -18.28 -21.20
CA VAL A 675 -6.24 -17.30 -21.70
C VAL A 675 -6.21 -17.32 -23.23
N ALA A 676 -6.31 -16.15 -23.84
CA ALA A 676 -6.29 -15.99 -25.29
C ALA A 676 -4.86 -16.03 -25.87
N PHE A 677 -4.74 -16.28 -27.18
CA PHE A 677 -3.48 -16.14 -27.91
C PHE A 677 -2.93 -14.69 -27.85
N LYS A 678 -1.61 -14.51 -27.90
CA LYS A 678 -0.99 -13.17 -27.84
C LYS A 678 -1.50 -12.21 -28.93
N ASN A 679 -1.77 -12.72 -30.13
CA ASN A 679 -2.17 -11.93 -31.30
C ASN A 679 -3.58 -12.29 -31.82
N SER A 680 -4.42 -12.91 -30.98
CA SER A 680 -5.78 -13.32 -31.37
C SER A 680 -6.72 -13.34 -30.17
N SER A 681 -8.02 -13.16 -30.41
CA SER A 681 -9.05 -13.33 -29.38
C SER A 681 -9.40 -14.81 -29.12
N SER A 682 -8.90 -15.73 -29.94
CA SER A 682 -9.11 -17.17 -29.74
C SER A 682 -8.43 -17.65 -28.45
N THR A 683 -9.04 -18.62 -27.79
CA THR A 683 -8.49 -19.29 -26.61
C THR A 683 -7.26 -20.12 -26.97
N GLU A 684 -6.15 -19.90 -26.25
CA GLU A 684 -4.97 -20.76 -26.30
C GLU A 684 -4.97 -21.76 -25.14
N TYR A 685 -5.34 -21.30 -23.94
CA TYR A 685 -5.47 -22.14 -22.75
C TYR A 685 -6.91 -22.09 -22.24
N SER A 686 -7.52 -23.26 -22.02
CA SER A 686 -8.86 -23.38 -21.45
C SER A 686 -8.89 -22.94 -19.98
N SER A 687 -10.10 -22.72 -19.44
CA SER A 687 -10.34 -22.28 -18.06
C SER A 687 -9.82 -23.24 -16.98
N ASP A 688 -9.66 -24.51 -17.31
CA ASP A 688 -9.10 -25.54 -16.42
C ASP A 688 -7.60 -25.78 -16.65
N TYR A 689 -6.99 -25.09 -17.63
CA TYR A 689 -5.65 -25.42 -18.07
C TYR A 689 -4.62 -25.24 -16.98
N PHE A 690 -4.76 -24.26 -16.07
CA PHE A 690 -3.75 -23.99 -15.05
C PHE A 690 -4.07 -24.56 -13.66
N LEU A 691 -5.25 -25.12 -13.43
CA LEU A 691 -5.59 -25.68 -12.12
C LEU A 691 -4.74 -26.92 -11.81
N ARG A 692 -3.88 -26.86 -10.79
CA ARG A 692 -2.96 -27.96 -10.42
C ARG A 692 -3.12 -28.54 -9.03
N ILE A 693 -3.67 -27.76 -8.09
CA ILE A 693 -3.77 -28.16 -6.69
C ILE A 693 -5.19 -28.68 -6.42
N PRO A 694 -5.38 -29.99 -6.15
CA PRO A 694 -6.70 -30.54 -5.89
C PRO A 694 -7.17 -30.19 -4.47
N CYS A 695 -8.44 -29.85 -4.34
CA CYS A 695 -9.13 -29.74 -3.06
C CYS A 695 -9.95 -31.01 -2.84
N THR A 696 -9.52 -31.90 -1.95
CA THR A 696 -10.06 -33.26 -1.82
C THR A 696 -10.99 -33.47 -0.62
N THR A 697 -11.09 -32.50 0.29
CA THR A 697 -11.95 -32.62 1.47
C THR A 697 -13.42 -32.35 1.10
N SER A 698 -14.28 -33.37 1.15
CA SER A 698 -15.72 -33.15 1.02
C SER A 698 -16.24 -32.28 2.17
N HIS A 699 -17.06 -31.28 1.85
CA HIS A 699 -17.80 -30.52 2.85
C HIS A 699 -19.08 -31.27 3.26
N SER A 700 -19.66 -30.94 4.42
CA SER A 700 -20.93 -31.52 4.86
C SER A 700 -22.13 -30.92 4.11
N GLU A 701 -23.29 -31.59 4.15
CA GLU A 701 -24.51 -31.08 3.49
C GLU A 701 -24.94 -29.70 4.04
N ASP A 702 -24.66 -29.44 5.32
CA ASP A 702 -25.10 -28.23 6.03
C ASP A 702 -24.05 -27.09 6.05
N SER A 703 -22.86 -27.31 5.48
CA SER A 703 -21.76 -26.35 5.55
C SER A 703 -20.88 -26.41 4.31
N GLN A 704 -20.50 -25.24 3.78
CA GLN A 704 -19.45 -25.12 2.76
C GLN A 704 -18.11 -24.66 3.37
N PHE A 705 -18.00 -24.74 4.69
CA PHE A 705 -16.87 -24.21 5.45
C PHE A 705 -16.00 -25.32 6.07
N ASP A 706 -16.49 -26.55 6.13
CA ASP A 706 -15.79 -27.71 6.69
C ASP A 706 -15.17 -28.63 5.63
N GLY A 707 -15.21 -28.22 4.36
CA GLY A 707 -14.55 -28.87 3.23
C GLY A 707 -14.52 -27.94 2.01
N CYS A 708 -14.08 -28.47 0.87
CA CYS A 708 -13.93 -27.77 -0.40
C CYS A 708 -15.26 -27.17 -0.87
N PRO A 709 -15.40 -25.84 -0.92
CA PRO A 709 -16.69 -25.20 -1.16
C PRO A 709 -17.16 -25.35 -2.61
N ASP A 710 -18.47 -25.23 -2.82
CA ASP A 710 -19.13 -25.50 -4.11
C ASP A 710 -18.65 -24.59 -5.23
N HIS A 711 -18.24 -23.37 -4.91
CA HIS A 711 -17.81 -22.38 -5.91
C HIS A 711 -16.43 -22.63 -6.49
N LEU A 712 -15.65 -23.55 -5.92
CA LEU A 712 -14.38 -23.95 -6.52
C LEU A 712 -14.61 -24.57 -7.91
N PRO A 713 -13.71 -24.31 -8.87
CA PRO A 713 -13.78 -24.93 -10.18
C PRO A 713 -13.69 -26.46 -10.06
N ASP A 714 -14.42 -27.15 -10.93
CA ASP A 714 -14.46 -28.61 -11.02
C ASP A 714 -13.78 -29.07 -12.31
N VAL A 715 -12.82 -29.98 -12.19
CA VAL A 715 -12.13 -30.61 -13.32
C VAL A 715 -12.35 -32.12 -13.24
N ASN A 716 -13.26 -32.64 -14.05
CA ASN A 716 -13.62 -34.06 -14.11
C ASN A 716 -14.10 -34.65 -12.76
N GLY A 717 -14.91 -33.89 -12.01
CA GLY A 717 -15.46 -34.30 -10.71
C GLY A 717 -14.54 -34.03 -9.52
N GLN A 718 -13.40 -33.36 -9.75
CA GLN A 718 -12.44 -32.97 -8.71
C GLN A 718 -12.46 -31.46 -8.54
N LYS A 719 -12.76 -30.98 -7.32
CA LYS A 719 -12.60 -29.57 -6.97
C LYS A 719 -11.12 -29.19 -6.99
N MET A 720 -10.81 -28.01 -7.52
CA MET A 720 -9.45 -27.48 -7.59
C MET A 720 -9.35 -26.18 -6.79
N VAL A 721 -8.20 -25.93 -6.17
CA VAL A 721 -7.92 -24.70 -5.42
C VAL A 721 -7.94 -23.50 -6.37
N ALA A 722 -8.74 -22.49 -6.02
CA ALA A 722 -8.88 -21.20 -6.70
C ALA A 722 -9.52 -20.19 -5.73
N TYR A 723 -9.65 -18.93 -6.16
CA TYR A 723 -10.37 -17.87 -5.45
C TYR A 723 -9.93 -17.68 -3.98
N ASP A 724 -10.87 -17.48 -3.06
CA ASP A 724 -10.62 -17.34 -1.63
C ASP A 724 -9.84 -18.51 -1.02
N VAL A 725 -10.08 -19.77 -1.43
CA VAL A 725 -9.33 -20.93 -0.92
C VAL A 725 -7.85 -20.85 -1.32
N ALA A 726 -7.53 -20.39 -2.54
CA ALA A 726 -6.14 -20.18 -2.95
C ALA A 726 -5.48 -19.09 -2.09
N ALA A 727 -6.16 -17.97 -1.87
CA ALA A 727 -5.65 -16.88 -1.05
C ALA A 727 -5.39 -17.30 0.40
N TRP A 728 -6.31 -18.07 1.02
CA TRP A 728 -6.17 -18.56 2.39
C TRP A 728 -5.11 -19.66 2.54
N ALA A 729 -4.81 -20.40 1.47
CA ALA A 729 -3.83 -21.47 1.50
C ALA A 729 -2.39 -20.97 1.54
N ASP A 730 -2.14 -19.82 0.92
CA ASP A 730 -0.81 -19.25 0.70
C ASP A 730 -0.71 -17.84 1.27
N LEU A 731 -0.27 -17.75 2.53
CA LEU A 731 -0.20 -16.53 3.32
C LEU A 731 1.25 -16.06 3.45
N TRP A 732 1.44 -14.75 3.37
CA TRP A 732 2.73 -14.10 3.52
C TRP A 732 2.66 -12.87 4.42
N PHE A 733 3.79 -12.58 5.08
CA PHE A 733 4.04 -11.26 5.64
C PHE A 733 5.30 -10.66 5.01
N TYR A 734 5.35 -9.33 4.92
CA TYR A 734 6.51 -8.58 4.42
C TYR A 734 6.82 -7.44 5.37
N SER A 735 8.11 -7.21 5.63
CA SER A 735 8.59 -6.08 6.44
C SER A 735 9.38 -5.10 5.60
N ASN A 736 9.26 -3.81 5.92
CA ASN A 736 10.16 -2.80 5.37
C ASN A 736 11.59 -2.95 5.93
N PRO A 737 12.61 -2.50 5.18
CA PRO A 737 13.99 -2.79 5.52
C PRO A 737 14.50 -1.99 6.72
N ILE A 738 15.55 -2.52 7.35
CA ILE A 738 16.52 -1.72 8.11
C ILE A 738 17.72 -1.47 7.21
N TYR A 739 18.14 -0.22 7.12
CA TYR A 739 19.38 0.13 6.46
C TYR A 739 20.56 0.05 7.41
N ILE A 740 21.71 -0.40 6.92
CA ILE A 740 23.00 -0.36 7.61
C ILE A 740 23.90 0.50 6.76
N GLU A 741 24.08 1.76 7.15
CA GLU A 741 25.02 2.69 6.52
C GLU A 741 26.40 2.49 7.12
N VAL A 742 27.36 2.02 6.31
CA VAL A 742 28.73 1.80 6.78
C VAL A 742 29.54 3.08 6.62
N ALA A 743 30.17 3.55 7.70
CA ALA A 743 30.98 4.76 7.68
C ALA A 743 32.05 4.72 6.58
N GLY A 744 32.03 5.73 5.70
CA GLY A 744 32.92 5.82 4.54
C GLY A 744 32.54 4.95 3.34
N SER A 745 31.33 4.38 3.33
CA SER A 745 30.71 3.71 2.18
C SER A 745 29.62 4.58 1.54
N THR A 746 28.79 4.01 0.66
CA THR A 746 27.64 4.68 0.05
C THR A 746 26.67 5.15 1.12
N MET A 747 26.27 6.42 1.07
CA MET A 747 25.32 6.99 2.03
C MET A 747 23.90 6.49 1.74
N VAL A 748 23.12 6.23 2.79
CA VAL A 748 21.68 5.96 2.69
C VAL A 748 20.95 7.30 2.81
N ALA A 749 20.23 7.68 1.75
CA ALA A 749 19.67 9.02 1.60
C ALA A 749 18.20 9.08 2.03
N GLY A 750 17.82 10.10 2.81
CA GLY A 750 16.41 10.36 3.14
C GLY A 750 15.84 9.53 4.30
N VAL A 751 16.56 8.51 4.77
CA VAL A 751 16.23 7.72 5.96
C VAL A 751 16.79 8.40 7.22
N LYS A 752 16.01 8.43 8.31
CA LYS A 752 16.44 8.95 9.61
C LYS A 752 17.48 8.06 10.29
#